data_AF-A0AAV9MSL3-F1
#
_entry.id   AF-A0AAV9MSL3-F1
#
_cell.length_a   1.000
_cell.length_b   1.000
_cell.length_c   1.000
_cell.angle_alpha   90.00
_cell.angle_beta   90.00
_cell.angle_gamma   90.00
#
_symmetry.space_group_name_H-M   'P 1'
#
loop_
_entity.id
_entity.type
_entity.pdbx_description
1 polymer ?
#
loop_
_entity_poly.entity_id
_entity_poly.type
_entity_poly.pdbx_seq_one_letter_code
_entity_poly.pdbx_strand_id
1 'polypeptide(L)'
;MRVSGGMFTPRHAPLKEGRSLPGLPYGGPTRRSLRSRQGALLIIVLLCVPLIYFLHSSNSLPSAPPPSDSLLNHRPGGSSSNSDGVRQSDPNGILQQADFPQSHLGHEPSNQHLDTDNPFAAPPKEAPFANPKKPAVTHNYDEEPTPLRDSDRTSKPKIIPAEMSGKESQQSIGFTERPKFEKALARVLALLPGEMEGRDLLRQVEGTGKEKLREMGLRVREYKKFFEAWEALHLSFDEEGGSYVRDDVIQYLRHHNHQPPEEMTGAELASTIHSYEAYRYFLVKFGQMLFPWTAPYFPDHMTLHSHFKKGGRGIVLTAGDDQAPFLLTTIPTFRKLGCNLPIEVMYLGDSDLSEDYRQELEDLDGVITRDIAQMVNDEGWKLAGWAAKPFAILFSSFREVIFIDADSLFFTNPEVLFEDPAYQKTGALFFKDRLIMPENKKRWLQQILPKPISRQVKQSRFWTGDSGHMQESGVVVVDKWRHFVALLLVTRMNGPDRDGNKDEGRVGVYDMVYGDKETFWIGWELVGDMDYAFHNGDAGIMGTVQTHELTEEEKQEKARKKANRKKPFDGEAPREGEPSQPAAPEPEEVEEETDPIDEEPSTYSICAPQLLHLDYEGKPLWFNGWLLDNKFADKKQKKFGKFEHYLIEPRDVREPGAWQLEESNMCCLTTDAPLKRDFSPEEKAILAMMIQQAKDVGVPG
;
A
#
# COMPACT_ATOMS: atom_id res chain seq x y z
N MET A 1 -1.49 19.50 -49.66
CA MET A 1 -0.89 18.31 -50.33
C MET A 1 -0.37 17.35 -49.27
N ARG A 2 0.25 16.22 -49.66
CA ARG A 2 0.65 15.11 -48.76
C ARG A 2 1.92 15.40 -47.94
N VAL A 3 2.02 14.78 -46.75
CA VAL A 3 3.13 13.95 -46.17
C VAL A 3 4.58 14.37 -46.53
N SER A 4 5.57 14.51 -45.62
CA SER A 4 5.88 13.88 -44.31
C SER A 4 6.56 14.92 -43.37
N GLY A 5 7.03 14.69 -42.13
CA GLY A 5 7.07 13.50 -41.25
C GLY A 5 8.40 13.45 -40.46
N GLY A 6 8.36 13.18 -39.15
CA GLY A 6 9.56 13.12 -38.30
C GLY A 6 9.31 13.64 -36.88
N MET A 7 8.98 12.74 -35.95
CA MET A 7 9.00 13.06 -34.51
C MET A 7 10.42 12.84 -33.98
N PHE A 8 11.02 13.89 -33.40
CA PHE A 8 12.19 13.70 -32.55
C PHE A 8 11.77 13.00 -31.27
N THR A 9 12.47 11.92 -30.92
CA THR A 9 12.41 11.29 -29.60
C THR A 9 13.68 11.65 -28.84
N PRO A 10 13.60 12.20 -27.62
CA PRO A 10 14.75 12.29 -26.74
C PRO A 10 15.30 10.89 -26.48
N ARG A 11 16.61 10.71 -26.68
CA ARG A 11 17.33 9.59 -26.05
C ARG A 11 17.59 9.95 -24.59
N HIS A 12 17.93 8.95 -23.79
CA HIS A 12 18.13 9.04 -22.33
C HIS A 12 16.81 9.22 -21.55
N ALA A 13 16.14 8.09 -21.34
CA ALA A 13 15.27 7.88 -20.18
C ALA A 13 15.98 6.83 -19.28
N PRO A 14 15.93 6.96 -17.94
CA PRO A 14 16.53 5.97 -17.04
C PRO A 14 15.83 4.62 -17.14
N LEU A 15 16.56 3.55 -16.78
CA LEU A 15 16.09 2.16 -16.93
C LEU A 15 14.92 1.86 -15.99
N LYS A 16 13.81 1.35 -16.54
CA LYS A 16 12.72 0.74 -15.76
C LYS A 16 13.15 -0.65 -15.27
N GLU A 17 13.88 -0.72 -14.15
CA GLU A 17 14.35 -1.98 -13.58
C GLU A 17 13.77 -2.26 -12.19
N GLY A 18 12.68 -3.04 -12.19
CA GLY A 18 12.12 -3.72 -11.01
C GLY A 18 12.10 -5.23 -11.24
N ARG A 19 13.24 -5.81 -11.65
CA ARG A 19 13.37 -7.24 -12.00
C ARG A 19 14.36 -7.96 -11.07
N SER A 20 13.87 -8.41 -9.92
CA SER A 20 14.52 -9.51 -9.21
C SER A 20 14.41 -10.79 -10.07
N LEU A 21 15.55 -11.36 -10.43
CA LEU A 21 15.65 -12.61 -11.19
C LEU A 21 16.09 -13.73 -10.24
N PRO A 22 15.20 -14.68 -9.88
CA PRO A 22 15.62 -15.88 -9.16
C PRO A 22 16.55 -16.74 -10.03
N GLY A 23 17.50 -17.41 -9.41
CA GLY A 23 18.68 -17.94 -10.10
C GLY A 23 18.46 -19.16 -10.99
N LEU A 24 19.29 -19.25 -12.04
CA LEU A 24 19.63 -20.49 -12.74
C LEU A 24 21.17 -20.59 -12.86
N PRO A 25 21.75 -21.80 -12.93
CA PRO A 25 23.16 -22.01 -12.60
C PRO A 25 24.16 -21.47 -13.64
N TYR A 26 25.24 -20.92 -13.09
CA TYR A 26 26.51 -20.47 -13.69
C TYR A 26 26.76 -20.82 -15.18
N GLY A 27 26.39 -19.90 -16.09
CA GLY A 27 26.80 -19.94 -17.49
C GLY A 27 28.24 -19.44 -17.68
N GLY A 28 29.14 -20.31 -18.16
CA GLY A 28 30.55 -19.96 -18.43
C GLY A 28 30.73 -18.91 -19.55
N PRO A 29 31.88 -18.21 -19.61
CA PRO A 29 32.07 -17.03 -20.45
C PRO A 29 32.03 -17.32 -21.95
N THR A 30 31.34 -16.46 -22.69
CA THR A 30 31.16 -16.56 -24.14
C THR A 30 32.47 -16.27 -24.90
N ARG A 31 32.95 -17.25 -25.67
CA ARG A 31 34.10 -17.08 -26.59
C ARG A 31 33.70 -17.17 -28.06
N ARG A 32 33.81 -16.05 -28.78
CA ARG A 32 33.92 -16.01 -30.25
C ARG A 32 35.17 -15.27 -30.73
N SER A 33 36.33 -15.69 -30.23
CA SER A 33 37.62 -15.53 -30.93
C SER A 33 38.70 -16.40 -30.28
N LEU A 34 39.12 -17.47 -30.96
CA LEU A 34 40.45 -18.07 -30.84
C LEU A 34 40.66 -19.10 -31.96
N ARG A 35 41.93 -19.32 -32.33
CA ARG A 35 42.33 -20.10 -33.52
C ARG A 35 42.49 -21.60 -33.24
N SER A 36 42.88 -22.33 -34.28
CA SER A 36 42.82 -23.78 -34.47
C SER A 36 43.68 -24.65 -33.53
N ARG A 37 43.54 -25.97 -33.73
CA ARG A 37 44.31 -27.12 -33.20
C ARG A 37 43.96 -27.74 -31.84
N GLN A 38 43.29 -27.05 -30.89
CA GLN A 38 42.88 -27.72 -29.64
C GLN A 38 41.46 -28.34 -29.67
N GLY A 39 40.49 -27.73 -30.37
CA GLY A 39 39.11 -28.23 -30.41
C GLY A 39 38.93 -29.63 -31.03
N ALA A 40 39.82 -30.03 -31.95
CA ALA A 40 39.73 -31.34 -32.61
C ALA A 40 39.95 -32.53 -31.66
N LEU A 41 40.85 -32.38 -30.68
CA LEU A 41 41.13 -33.41 -29.67
C LEU A 41 39.94 -33.61 -28.71
N LEU A 42 39.28 -32.53 -28.30
CA LEU A 42 38.09 -32.57 -27.45
C LEU A 42 36.92 -33.29 -28.13
N ILE A 43 36.71 -33.06 -29.43
CA ILE A 43 35.65 -33.73 -30.21
C ILE A 43 35.94 -35.24 -30.34
N ILE A 44 37.20 -35.64 -30.53
CA ILE A 44 37.58 -37.06 -30.58
C ILE A 44 37.30 -37.74 -29.23
N VAL A 45 37.69 -37.13 -28.11
CA VAL A 45 37.42 -37.69 -26.77
C VAL A 45 35.91 -37.82 -26.50
N LEU A 46 35.12 -36.77 -26.81
CA LEU A 46 33.67 -36.76 -26.59
C LEU A 46 32.90 -37.75 -27.49
N LEU A 47 33.43 -38.13 -28.66
CA LEU A 47 32.82 -39.15 -29.53
C LEU A 47 33.27 -40.58 -29.18
N CYS A 48 34.51 -40.78 -28.71
CA CYS A 48 35.01 -42.11 -28.38
C CYS A 48 34.50 -42.64 -27.03
N VAL A 49 34.34 -41.79 -26.00
CA VAL A 49 33.91 -42.24 -24.66
C VAL A 49 32.51 -42.89 -24.66
N PRO A 50 31.46 -42.31 -25.28
CA PRO A 50 30.15 -42.97 -25.38
C PRO A 50 30.20 -44.29 -26.16
N LEU A 51 31.03 -44.36 -27.21
CA LEU A 51 31.17 -45.54 -28.05
C LEU A 51 31.78 -46.73 -27.27
N ILE A 52 32.79 -46.46 -26.43
CA ILE A 52 33.41 -47.46 -25.55
C ILE A 52 32.41 -47.97 -24.51
N TYR A 53 31.56 -47.10 -23.97
CA TYR A 53 30.53 -47.47 -23.00
C TYR A 53 29.44 -48.37 -23.63
N PHE A 54 28.98 -48.02 -24.84
CA PHE A 54 27.99 -48.79 -25.59
C PHE A 54 28.50 -50.20 -25.99
N LEU A 55 29.81 -50.32 -26.22
CA LEU A 55 30.50 -51.59 -26.51
C LEU A 55 30.83 -52.42 -25.25
N HIS A 56 30.69 -51.87 -24.04
CA HIS A 56 30.88 -52.61 -22.78
C HIS A 56 29.57 -52.98 -22.07
N SER A 57 28.46 -52.28 -22.33
CA SER A 57 27.15 -52.56 -21.71
C SER A 57 26.33 -53.65 -22.43
N SER A 58 26.77 -54.11 -23.60
CA SER A 58 26.00 -54.96 -24.51
C SER A 58 26.24 -56.48 -24.29
N ASN A 59 25.92 -56.99 -23.09
CA ASN A 59 26.02 -58.44 -22.83
C ASN A 59 25.02 -59.03 -21.79
N SER A 60 23.72 -58.77 -21.95
CA SER A 60 22.66 -59.60 -21.34
C SER A 60 21.32 -59.46 -22.08
N LEU A 61 20.70 -60.58 -22.45
CA LEU A 61 19.39 -60.69 -23.12
C LEU A 61 18.70 -61.98 -22.65
N PRO A 62 17.43 -61.94 -22.24
CA PRO A 62 16.35 -62.55 -23.04
C PRO A 62 15.05 -61.69 -23.02
N SER A 63 14.48 -61.22 -24.14
CA SER A 63 13.80 -61.91 -25.26
C SER A 63 12.26 -61.97 -25.11
N ALA A 64 11.54 -61.17 -25.90
CA ALA A 64 10.09 -61.29 -26.16
C ALA A 64 9.74 -60.71 -27.56
N PRO A 65 8.62 -61.11 -28.21
CA PRO A 65 8.34 -60.79 -29.63
C PRO A 65 7.61 -59.44 -29.86
N PRO A 66 7.52 -58.96 -31.13
CA PRO A 66 7.12 -57.58 -31.45
C PRO A 66 5.64 -57.40 -31.84
N PRO A 67 5.10 -56.16 -31.77
CA PRO A 67 3.92 -55.72 -32.50
C PRO A 67 4.26 -55.26 -33.94
N SER A 68 3.25 -55.16 -34.81
CA SER A 68 3.39 -54.70 -36.21
C SER A 68 2.45 -53.54 -36.52
N ASP A 69 2.97 -52.45 -37.09
CA ASP A 69 2.19 -51.34 -37.63
C ASP A 69 1.41 -51.69 -38.92
N SER A 70 0.22 -51.10 -39.10
CA SER A 70 -0.30 -50.78 -40.45
C SER A 70 -1.36 -49.66 -40.46
N LEU A 71 -0.90 -48.42 -40.37
CA LEU A 71 -1.19 -47.30 -41.29
C LEU A 71 -2.52 -47.23 -42.09
N LEU A 72 -3.07 -45.99 -42.09
CA LEU A 72 -3.72 -45.23 -43.20
C LEU A 72 -5.24 -45.32 -43.51
N ASN A 73 -5.86 -44.13 -43.39
CA ASN A 73 -6.62 -43.38 -44.40
C ASN A 73 -8.18 -43.23 -44.39
N HIS A 74 -8.58 -42.03 -44.83
CA HIS A 74 -9.88 -41.54 -45.36
C HIS A 74 -11.15 -41.44 -44.46
N ARG A 75 -11.30 -40.26 -43.82
CA ARG A 75 -12.23 -39.13 -44.20
C ARG A 75 -13.57 -39.45 -44.93
N PRO A 76 -14.63 -38.62 -44.75
CA PRO A 76 -15.68 -38.78 -43.72
C PRO A 76 -17.13 -38.67 -44.28
N GLY A 77 -18.17 -38.87 -43.45
CA GLY A 77 -19.56 -38.52 -43.81
C GLY A 77 -20.63 -38.87 -42.76
N GLY A 78 -21.75 -38.14 -42.78
CA GLY A 78 -22.93 -38.30 -41.89
C GLY A 78 -22.78 -37.57 -40.53
N SER A 79 -23.76 -36.85 -39.95
CA SER A 79 -25.24 -36.87 -40.01
C SER A 79 -25.85 -38.17 -39.44
N SER A 80 -26.83 -38.14 -38.52
CA SER A 80 -27.61 -37.04 -37.92
C SER A 80 -28.33 -37.54 -36.64
N SER A 81 -29.18 -36.68 -36.04
CA SER A 81 -30.34 -37.03 -35.17
C SER A 81 -30.03 -37.69 -33.81
N ASN A 82 -30.59 -37.24 -32.68
CA ASN A 82 -32.00 -37.32 -32.25
C ASN A 82 -32.49 -38.79 -32.14
N SER A 83 -33.19 -39.22 -31.08
CA SER A 83 -33.56 -38.55 -29.81
C SER A 83 -34.02 -39.61 -28.76
N ASP A 84 -34.58 -39.16 -27.63
CA ASP A 84 -35.60 -39.79 -26.75
C ASP A 84 -35.67 -41.34 -26.59
N GLY A 85 -35.73 -41.92 -25.39
CA GLY A 85 -35.78 -41.36 -24.03
C GLY A 85 -36.71 -42.14 -23.08
N VAL A 86 -36.79 -41.69 -21.83
CA VAL A 86 -37.98 -41.77 -20.93
C VAL A 86 -38.56 -43.17 -20.60
N ARG A 87 -38.25 -43.68 -19.37
CA ARG A 87 -39.10 -44.46 -18.39
C ARG A 87 -38.27 -45.42 -17.51
N GLN A 88 -38.63 -45.79 -16.27
CA GLN A 88 -39.43 -45.16 -15.20
C GLN A 88 -39.22 -45.96 -13.87
N SER A 89 -39.72 -45.43 -12.74
CA SER A 89 -40.11 -46.14 -11.48
C SER A 89 -39.09 -46.94 -10.64
N ASP A 90 -38.75 -46.35 -9.48
CA ASP A 90 -38.63 -46.93 -8.12
C ASP A 90 -39.84 -47.83 -7.69
N PRO A 91 -39.89 -48.51 -6.50
CA PRO A 91 -39.00 -48.47 -5.31
C PRO A 91 -38.65 -49.83 -4.60
N ASN A 92 -37.89 -49.73 -3.50
CA ASN A 92 -37.81 -50.62 -2.29
C ASN A 92 -37.08 -51.98 -2.32
N GLY A 93 -36.19 -52.19 -1.32
CA GLY A 93 -35.56 -53.47 -0.93
C GLY A 93 -34.71 -53.33 0.37
N ILE A 94 -34.59 -54.40 1.19
CA ILE A 94 -33.99 -54.37 2.57
C ILE A 94 -33.14 -55.65 2.83
N LEU A 95 -32.32 -55.63 3.91
CA LEU A 95 -31.44 -56.67 4.53
C LEU A 95 -29.95 -56.59 4.10
N GLN A 96 -28.92 -56.59 5.00
CA GLN A 96 -28.50 -57.53 6.08
C GLN A 96 -27.88 -58.84 5.54
N GLN A 97 -26.83 -59.48 6.11
CA GLN A 97 -26.13 -59.37 7.42
C GLN A 97 -24.69 -59.98 7.35
N ALA A 98 -23.96 -60.06 8.50
CA ALA A 98 -22.81 -60.93 8.89
C ALA A 98 -21.44 -60.23 9.20
N ASP A 99 -20.62 -60.65 10.18
CA ASP A 99 -20.92 -61.27 11.50
C ASP A 99 -19.74 -61.17 12.53
N PHE A 100 -19.97 -61.55 13.80
CA PHE A 100 -19.06 -61.44 14.99
C PHE A 100 -18.29 -62.76 15.34
N PRO A 101 -17.20 -62.77 16.17
CA PRO A 101 -17.19 -62.69 17.67
C PRO A 101 -16.00 -61.86 18.29
N GLN A 102 -15.95 -61.34 19.55
CA GLN A 102 -16.18 -61.87 20.93
C GLN A 102 -15.12 -62.92 21.40
N SER A 103 -14.64 -63.06 22.66
CA SER A 103 -14.93 -62.56 24.05
C SER A 103 -13.76 -63.01 25.01
N HIS A 104 -13.57 -62.74 26.33
CA HIS A 104 -13.99 -61.75 27.38
C HIS A 104 -13.16 -61.98 28.71
N LEU A 105 -13.29 -61.09 29.73
CA LEU A 105 -13.08 -61.27 31.21
C LEU A 105 -11.66 -61.34 31.88
N GLY A 106 -11.53 -60.75 33.10
CA GLY A 106 -10.46 -61.03 34.10
C GLY A 106 -10.13 -59.88 35.10
N HIS A 107 -9.97 -60.16 36.41
CA HIS A 107 -9.59 -59.21 37.50
C HIS A 107 -8.15 -59.46 38.03
N GLU A 108 -7.43 -58.38 38.41
CA GLU A 108 -6.52 -58.13 39.58
C GLU A 108 -5.59 -59.23 40.22
N PRO A 109 -4.57 -58.91 41.07
CA PRO A 109 -4.15 -57.61 41.68
C PRO A 109 -2.62 -57.25 41.72
N SER A 110 -2.32 -56.05 42.25
CA SER A 110 -1.21 -55.70 43.19
C SER A 110 0.21 -55.23 42.75
N ASN A 111 0.59 -54.04 43.28
CA ASN A 111 1.89 -53.54 43.80
C ASN A 111 3.20 -53.69 42.95
N GLN A 112 3.98 -52.62 42.66
CA GLN A 112 4.61 -51.63 43.55
C GLN A 112 5.08 -50.34 42.81
N HIS A 113 5.28 -49.22 43.56
CA HIS A 113 6.29 -48.12 43.44
C HIS A 113 6.87 -47.69 42.06
N LEU A 114 7.07 -46.40 41.72
CA LEU A 114 7.13 -45.13 42.47
C LEU A 114 6.80 -43.91 41.55
N ASP A 115 6.54 -42.76 42.19
CA ASP A 115 6.64 -41.35 41.72
C ASP A 115 5.98 -40.86 40.42
N THR A 116 5.21 -39.77 40.55
CA THR A 116 4.62 -38.99 39.46
C THR A 116 4.81 -37.50 39.71
N ASP A 117 5.50 -36.79 38.80
CA ASP A 117 5.49 -35.33 38.72
C ASP A 117 4.69 -34.89 37.48
N ASN A 118 3.85 -33.86 37.64
CA ASN A 118 2.92 -33.38 36.62
C ASN A 118 3.07 -31.86 36.41
N PRO A 119 3.61 -31.38 35.27
CA PRO A 119 4.11 -30.02 35.13
C PRO A 119 3.04 -28.98 34.71
N PHE A 120 1.85 -29.01 35.31
CA PHE A 120 0.82 -27.98 35.11
C PHE A 120 0.12 -27.59 36.43
N ALA A 121 0.55 -26.47 37.02
CA ALA A 121 -0.08 -25.82 38.15
C ALA A 121 -0.19 -24.30 37.91
N ALA A 122 -1.34 -23.71 38.25
CA ALA A 122 -1.60 -22.28 38.03
C ALA A 122 -0.98 -21.38 39.12
N PRO A 123 -0.60 -20.13 38.81
CA PRO A 123 -0.01 -19.20 39.78
C PRO A 123 -1.05 -18.70 40.81
N PRO A 124 -0.60 -18.32 42.03
CA PRO A 124 -1.47 -17.83 43.09
C PRO A 124 -1.95 -16.39 42.86
N LYS A 125 -3.04 -16.00 43.54
CA LYS A 125 -3.64 -14.66 43.48
C LYS A 125 -2.86 -13.64 44.31
N GLU A 126 -2.60 -12.47 43.75
CA GLU A 126 -2.04 -11.32 44.47
C GLU A 126 -3.10 -10.55 45.29
N ALA A 127 -2.63 -9.68 46.19
CA ALA A 127 -3.44 -8.86 47.09
C ALA A 127 -3.63 -7.42 46.54
N PRO A 128 -4.74 -6.72 46.88
CA PRO A 128 -5.05 -5.42 46.30
C PRO A 128 -4.18 -4.28 46.85
N PHE A 129 -3.54 -3.53 45.96
CA PHE A 129 -2.82 -2.30 46.28
C PHE A 129 -3.76 -1.07 46.40
N ALA A 130 -3.35 -0.07 47.16
CA ALA A 130 -4.18 1.08 47.55
C ALA A 130 -4.05 2.29 46.60
N ASN A 131 -5.15 3.03 46.43
CA ASN A 131 -5.20 4.24 45.61
C ASN A 131 -4.24 5.35 46.10
N PRO A 132 -3.46 5.98 45.21
CA PRO A 132 -2.70 7.19 45.52
C PRO A 132 -3.65 8.41 45.68
N LYS A 133 -3.25 9.36 46.54
CA LYS A 133 -4.04 10.56 46.86
C LYS A 133 -3.83 11.66 45.83
N LYS A 134 -4.91 12.35 45.42
CA LYS A 134 -4.80 13.64 44.72
C LYS A 134 -4.37 14.76 45.70
N PRO A 135 -3.48 15.67 45.30
CA PRO A 135 -3.33 16.96 45.97
C PRO A 135 -4.57 17.85 45.77
N ALA A 136 -4.71 18.88 46.60
CA ALA A 136 -5.69 19.95 46.45
C ALA A 136 -4.98 21.31 46.62
N VAL A 137 -5.62 22.40 46.16
CA VAL A 137 -5.50 23.83 46.59
C VAL A 137 -6.03 24.76 45.47
N THR A 138 -7.20 25.39 45.72
CA THR A 138 -7.66 26.78 45.43
C THR A 138 -7.19 27.56 44.17
N HIS A 139 -7.89 28.51 43.54
CA HIS A 139 -9.18 29.25 43.65
C HIS A 139 -9.26 30.20 42.40
N ASN A 140 -10.30 30.96 41.99
CA ASN A 140 -11.76 31.09 42.25
C ASN A 140 -12.38 32.06 41.21
N TYR A 141 -13.74 32.09 41.09
CA TYR A 141 -14.61 33.17 40.56
C TYR A 141 -14.47 33.54 39.06
N ASP A 142 -15.53 33.86 38.29
CA ASP A 142 -17.01 33.90 38.48
C ASP A 142 -17.67 33.65 37.08
N GLU A 143 -19.00 33.64 36.80
CA GLU A 143 -20.20 34.13 37.50
C GLU A 143 -21.42 33.16 37.25
N GLU A 144 -22.60 33.66 36.83
CA GLU A 144 -23.90 32.96 36.66
C GLU A 144 -24.68 33.55 35.44
N PRO A 145 -25.98 33.25 35.13
CA PRO A 145 -26.93 32.28 35.71
C PRO A 145 -27.67 31.37 34.69
N THR A 146 -28.55 30.48 35.18
CA THR A 146 -29.58 29.75 34.39
C THR A 146 -30.94 29.77 35.14
N PRO A 147 -32.10 29.95 34.47
CA PRO A 147 -33.39 30.15 35.16
C PRO A 147 -34.20 28.87 35.47
N LEU A 148 -34.24 28.52 36.76
CA LEU A 148 -35.41 28.16 37.60
C LEU A 148 -36.63 27.33 37.08
N ARG A 149 -36.90 26.23 37.81
CA ARG A 149 -38.22 25.79 38.38
C ARG A 149 -39.30 25.16 37.44
N ASP A 150 -40.31 24.42 37.93
CA ASP A 150 -40.72 24.05 39.31
C ASP A 150 -41.50 22.70 39.42
N SER A 151 -41.63 22.15 40.65
CA SER A 151 -42.71 21.23 41.15
C SER A 151 -42.92 19.80 40.55
N ASP A 152 -43.48 18.78 41.23
CA ASP A 152 -43.68 18.39 42.66
C ASP A 152 -44.22 16.92 42.74
N ARG A 153 -44.27 16.31 43.96
CA ARG A 153 -45.10 15.15 44.44
C ARG A 153 -44.60 13.68 44.40
N THR A 154 -44.11 13.24 45.56
CA THR A 154 -44.54 12.05 46.38
C THR A 154 -44.97 10.74 45.67
N SER A 155 -44.43 9.55 45.99
CA SER A 155 -44.60 8.86 47.31
C SER A 155 -43.67 7.62 47.48
N LYS A 156 -43.56 7.05 48.71
CA LYS A 156 -42.94 5.73 49.04
C LYS A 156 -43.92 4.87 49.87
N PRO A 157 -43.88 3.51 49.83
CA PRO A 157 -43.22 2.77 50.93
C PRO A 157 -42.58 1.38 50.63
N LYS A 158 -41.69 0.97 51.55
CA LYS A 158 -41.17 -0.37 51.98
C LYS A 158 -41.84 -1.67 51.40
N ILE A 159 -41.14 -2.69 50.85
CA ILE A 159 -40.20 -3.71 51.46
C ILE A 159 -40.94 -4.82 52.26
N ILE A 160 -40.70 -6.16 52.28
CA ILE A 160 -39.93 -7.30 51.60
C ILE A 160 -40.47 -8.62 52.29
N PRO A 161 -40.42 -9.92 51.82
CA PRO A 161 -40.21 -10.59 50.50
C PRO A 161 -41.36 -11.58 50.10
N ALA A 162 -41.17 -12.45 49.07
CA ALA A 162 -41.73 -13.82 48.92
C ALA A 162 -40.95 -14.63 47.84
N GLU A 163 -41.09 -15.97 47.78
CA GLU A 163 -40.24 -16.88 46.98
C GLU A 163 -40.86 -17.47 45.70
N MET A 164 -39.98 -17.95 44.80
CA MET A 164 -40.14 -19.02 43.79
C MET A 164 -41.42 -19.12 42.93
N SER A 165 -41.29 -18.74 41.65
CA SER A 165 -41.79 -19.54 40.53
C SER A 165 -40.96 -19.23 39.27
N GLY A 166 -40.43 -20.25 38.61
CA GLY A 166 -39.57 -20.08 37.44
C GLY A 166 -40.33 -19.82 36.14
N LYS A 167 -39.76 -18.98 35.29
CA LYS A 167 -39.89 -19.03 33.82
C LYS A 167 -38.70 -18.29 33.19
N GLU A 168 -38.05 -18.92 32.23
CA GLU A 168 -36.91 -18.33 31.51
C GLU A 168 -37.41 -17.18 30.64
N SER A 169 -36.99 -15.96 30.93
CA SER A 169 -37.22 -14.81 30.06
C SER A 169 -36.14 -14.75 28.98
N GLN A 170 -36.43 -15.29 27.80
CA GLN A 170 -35.71 -14.89 26.59
C GLN A 170 -35.83 -13.36 26.47
N GLN A 171 -34.72 -12.64 26.59
CA GLN A 171 -34.73 -11.18 26.58
C GLN A 171 -35.04 -10.66 25.16
N SER A 172 -36.05 -9.79 25.07
CA SER A 172 -36.56 -9.28 23.80
C SER A 172 -35.69 -8.15 23.25
N ILE A 173 -34.68 -8.50 22.45
CA ILE A 173 -33.87 -7.54 21.66
C ILE A 173 -34.68 -6.98 20.47
N GLY A 174 -35.63 -7.78 19.95
CA GLY A 174 -36.28 -7.58 18.65
C GLY A 174 -37.34 -6.48 18.57
N PHE A 175 -36.94 -5.20 18.61
CA PHE A 175 -37.77 -4.11 18.04
C PHE A 175 -36.98 -2.98 17.35
N THR A 176 -35.73 -2.72 17.74
CA THR A 176 -34.88 -1.69 17.11
C THR A 176 -34.07 -2.21 15.92
N GLU A 177 -33.84 -3.52 15.84
CA GLU A 177 -33.15 -4.16 14.71
C GLU A 177 -34.08 -4.41 13.52
N ARG A 178 -35.30 -4.87 13.79
CA ARG A 178 -36.27 -5.29 12.76
C ARG A 178 -36.48 -4.23 11.65
N PRO A 179 -36.76 -2.95 11.95
CA PRO A 179 -36.91 -1.93 10.91
C PRO A 179 -35.62 -1.60 10.14
N LYS A 180 -34.43 -1.86 10.73
CA LYS A 180 -33.15 -1.72 10.04
C LYS A 180 -32.93 -2.89 9.07
N PHE A 181 -33.17 -4.12 9.54
CA PHE A 181 -33.04 -5.34 8.76
C PHE A 181 -34.00 -5.37 7.57
N GLU A 182 -35.30 -5.08 7.79
CA GLU A 182 -36.31 -5.05 6.73
C GLU A 182 -35.98 -3.99 5.67
N LYS A 183 -35.46 -2.82 6.09
CA LYS A 183 -34.96 -1.78 5.18
C LYS A 183 -33.71 -2.21 4.41
N ALA A 184 -32.78 -2.93 5.05
CA ALA A 184 -31.58 -3.44 4.38
C ALA A 184 -31.92 -4.54 3.37
N LEU A 185 -32.83 -5.45 3.72
CA LEU A 185 -33.34 -6.47 2.81
C LEU A 185 -34.08 -5.84 1.62
N ALA A 186 -34.92 -4.83 1.87
CA ALA A 186 -35.55 -4.07 0.79
C ALA A 186 -34.52 -3.38 -0.13
N ARG A 187 -33.41 -2.84 0.41
CA ARG A 187 -32.29 -2.30 -0.41
C ARG A 187 -31.64 -3.39 -1.26
N VAL A 188 -31.37 -4.58 -0.71
CA VAL A 188 -30.79 -5.71 -1.45
C VAL A 188 -31.72 -6.16 -2.57
N LEU A 189 -33.00 -6.39 -2.28
CA LEU A 189 -33.99 -6.82 -3.28
C LEU A 189 -34.20 -5.77 -4.37
N ALA A 190 -34.28 -4.49 -4.03
CA ALA A 190 -34.45 -3.39 -4.98
C ALA A 190 -33.18 -3.08 -5.82
N LEU A 191 -32.02 -3.62 -5.43
CA LEU A 191 -30.78 -3.52 -6.20
C LEU A 191 -30.49 -4.75 -7.07
N LEU A 192 -31.28 -5.84 -7.01
CA LEU A 192 -31.04 -7.03 -7.82
C LEU A 192 -31.05 -6.66 -9.33
N PRO A 193 -29.93 -6.82 -10.07
CA PRO A 193 -29.85 -6.37 -11.45
C PRO A 193 -30.70 -7.25 -12.38
N GLY A 194 -31.19 -6.66 -13.48
CA GLY A 194 -31.95 -7.41 -14.48
C GLY A 194 -31.09 -8.47 -15.19
N GLU A 195 -31.70 -9.51 -15.76
CA GLU A 195 -30.97 -10.64 -16.38
C GLU A 195 -29.93 -10.22 -17.44
N MET A 196 -30.20 -9.16 -18.21
CA MET A 196 -29.27 -8.60 -19.19
C MET A 196 -28.14 -7.79 -18.53
N GLU A 197 -28.46 -6.99 -17.52
CA GLU A 197 -27.52 -6.13 -16.78
C GLU A 197 -26.55 -6.97 -15.95
N GLY A 198 -27.06 -7.97 -15.21
CA GLY A 198 -26.25 -8.92 -14.48
C GLY A 198 -25.32 -9.74 -15.39
N ARG A 199 -25.73 -10.06 -16.62
CA ARG A 199 -24.86 -10.71 -17.61
C ARG A 199 -23.75 -9.79 -18.12
N ASP A 200 -24.02 -8.50 -18.34
CA ASP A 200 -23.01 -7.56 -18.83
C ASP A 200 -21.97 -7.21 -17.75
N LEU A 201 -22.42 -7.00 -16.50
CA LEU A 201 -21.55 -6.81 -15.33
C LEU A 201 -20.65 -8.03 -15.05
N LEU A 202 -21.15 -9.25 -15.28
CA LEU A 202 -20.39 -10.50 -15.12
C LEU A 202 -19.56 -10.92 -16.36
N ARG A 203 -19.66 -10.22 -17.49
CA ARG A 203 -18.74 -10.42 -18.64
C ARG A 203 -17.31 -10.08 -18.20
N GLN A 204 -16.30 -10.66 -18.84
CA GLN A 204 -14.91 -10.21 -18.63
C GLN A 204 -14.69 -8.78 -19.15
N VAL A 205 -13.75 -8.04 -18.56
CA VAL A 205 -13.33 -6.73 -19.07
C VAL A 205 -12.38 -6.93 -20.25
N GLU A 206 -12.87 -6.69 -21.46
CA GLU A 206 -12.10 -6.77 -22.70
C GLU A 206 -11.22 -5.51 -22.91
N GLY A 207 -10.16 -5.65 -23.73
CA GLY A 207 -9.24 -4.56 -24.04
C GLY A 207 -8.10 -4.39 -23.04
N THR A 208 -7.50 -3.20 -23.03
CA THR A 208 -6.25 -2.92 -22.29
C THR A 208 -6.13 -1.42 -21.98
N GLY A 209 -5.07 -1.01 -21.28
CA GLY A 209 -4.75 0.41 -21.04
C GLY A 209 -5.89 1.22 -20.41
N LYS A 210 -6.18 2.39 -20.98
CA LYS A 210 -7.09 3.41 -20.41
C LYS A 210 -8.53 2.93 -20.39
N GLU A 211 -8.93 2.26 -21.47
CA GLU A 211 -10.27 1.75 -21.72
C GLU A 211 -10.60 0.67 -20.69
N LYS A 212 -9.68 -0.29 -20.49
CA LYS A 212 -9.79 -1.32 -19.43
C LYS A 212 -9.78 -0.70 -18.03
N LEU A 213 -8.90 0.26 -17.75
CA LEU A 213 -8.80 0.91 -16.44
C LEU A 213 -10.08 1.67 -16.08
N ARG A 214 -10.67 2.39 -17.05
CA ARG A 214 -11.96 3.08 -16.91
C ARG A 214 -13.09 2.09 -16.64
N GLU A 215 -13.18 1.03 -17.43
CA GLU A 215 -14.23 0.02 -17.32
C GLU A 215 -14.14 -0.75 -16.00
N MET A 216 -12.93 -1.06 -15.54
CA MET A 216 -12.69 -1.63 -14.22
C MET A 216 -13.17 -0.67 -13.11
N GLY A 217 -12.83 0.62 -13.18
CA GLY A 217 -13.32 1.62 -12.22
C GLY A 217 -14.85 1.73 -12.18
N LEU A 218 -15.51 1.68 -13.35
CA LEU A 218 -16.98 1.66 -13.43
C LEU A 218 -17.58 0.40 -12.79
N ARG A 219 -17.04 -0.79 -13.10
CA ARG A 219 -17.55 -2.04 -12.51
C ARG A 219 -17.30 -2.14 -11.01
N VAL A 220 -16.16 -1.65 -10.53
CA VAL A 220 -15.88 -1.61 -9.09
C VAL A 220 -16.77 -0.57 -8.36
N ARG A 221 -17.15 0.54 -9.01
CA ARG A 221 -18.20 1.45 -8.49
C ARG A 221 -19.54 0.74 -8.32
N GLU A 222 -19.96 -0.06 -9.30
CA GLU A 222 -21.19 -0.86 -9.17
C GLU A 222 -21.04 -1.94 -8.08
N TYR A 223 -19.91 -2.66 -8.07
CA TYR A 223 -19.59 -3.64 -7.02
C TYR A 223 -19.66 -3.03 -5.61
N LYS A 224 -19.13 -1.81 -5.41
CA LYS A 224 -19.23 -1.08 -4.13
C LYS A 224 -20.69 -0.92 -3.67
N LYS A 225 -21.61 -0.52 -4.57
CA LYS A 225 -23.04 -0.36 -4.24
C LYS A 225 -23.70 -1.68 -3.81
N PHE A 226 -23.38 -2.77 -4.51
CA PHE A 226 -23.93 -4.09 -4.17
C PHE A 226 -23.33 -4.62 -2.86
N PHE A 227 -22.02 -4.46 -2.67
CA PHE A 227 -21.31 -4.89 -1.48
C PHE A 227 -21.80 -4.14 -0.22
N GLU A 228 -21.92 -2.81 -0.27
CA GLU A 228 -22.48 -1.99 0.83
C GLU A 228 -23.94 -2.35 1.18
N ALA A 229 -24.73 -2.81 0.22
CA ALA A 229 -26.11 -3.24 0.47
C ALA A 229 -26.13 -4.62 1.14
N TRP A 230 -25.24 -5.52 0.72
CA TRP A 230 -25.05 -6.83 1.34
C TRP A 230 -24.46 -6.70 2.75
N GLU A 231 -23.49 -5.81 2.96
CA GLU A 231 -22.92 -5.45 4.27
C GLU A 231 -24.01 -4.97 5.22
N ALA A 232 -24.81 -3.99 4.80
CA ALA A 232 -25.90 -3.43 5.61
C ALA A 232 -27.00 -4.44 5.99
N LEU A 233 -27.07 -5.60 5.32
CA LEU A 233 -28.00 -6.69 5.64
C LEU A 233 -27.35 -7.79 6.51
N HIS A 234 -26.07 -8.12 6.28
CA HIS A 234 -25.44 -9.29 6.90
C HIS A 234 -24.46 -8.97 8.02
N LEU A 235 -23.80 -7.81 7.98
CA LEU A 235 -22.85 -7.41 9.00
C LEU A 235 -23.60 -6.90 10.23
N SER A 236 -23.44 -7.62 11.34
CA SER A 236 -24.01 -7.27 12.64
C SER A 236 -22.89 -7.16 13.67
N PHE A 237 -23.15 -6.48 14.78
CA PHE A 237 -22.17 -6.26 15.84
C PHE A 237 -22.71 -6.72 17.20
N ASP A 238 -21.89 -7.45 17.95
CA ASP A 238 -22.19 -7.80 19.34
C ASP A 238 -21.95 -6.62 20.31
N GLU A 239 -22.33 -6.78 21.59
CA GLU A 239 -22.17 -5.74 22.62
C GLU A 239 -20.69 -5.43 22.95
N GLU A 240 -19.77 -6.36 22.63
CA GLU A 240 -18.31 -6.16 22.73
C GLU A 240 -17.73 -5.55 21.44
N GLY A 241 -18.58 -5.13 20.49
CA GLY A 241 -18.22 -4.53 19.20
C GLY A 241 -17.58 -5.50 18.19
N GLY A 242 -17.65 -6.80 18.41
CA GLY A 242 -17.22 -7.82 17.45
C GLY A 242 -18.17 -7.89 16.26
N SER A 243 -17.62 -8.08 15.07
CA SER A 243 -18.37 -8.21 13.82
C SER A 243 -18.68 -9.67 13.54
N TYR A 244 -19.95 -9.99 13.32
CA TYR A 244 -20.36 -11.28 12.78
C TYR A 244 -21.17 -11.10 11.49
N VAL A 245 -21.00 -12.06 10.58
CA VAL A 245 -21.75 -12.13 9.32
C VAL A 245 -22.88 -13.11 9.52
N ARG A 246 -24.12 -12.63 9.67
CA ARG A 246 -25.29 -13.50 9.82
C ARG A 246 -25.59 -14.21 8.49
N ASP A 247 -26.07 -15.45 8.56
CA ASP A 247 -26.49 -16.26 7.41
C ASP A 247 -27.97 -16.70 7.49
N ASP A 248 -28.66 -16.34 8.58
CA ASP A 248 -30.00 -16.78 8.95
C ASP A 248 -31.16 -16.11 8.18
N VAL A 249 -30.90 -15.31 7.14
CA VAL A 249 -31.91 -14.47 6.47
C VAL A 249 -33.14 -15.26 6.01
N ILE A 250 -32.95 -16.48 5.50
CA ILE A 250 -34.06 -17.34 5.05
C ILE A 250 -34.85 -17.89 6.24
N GLN A 251 -34.17 -18.18 7.35
CA GLN A 251 -34.76 -18.61 8.61
C GLN A 251 -35.54 -17.45 9.26
N TYR A 252 -34.98 -16.24 9.30
CA TYR A 252 -35.67 -15.02 9.74
C TYR A 252 -36.97 -14.82 8.96
N LEU A 253 -36.91 -14.86 7.62
CA LEU A 253 -38.07 -14.68 6.75
C LEU A 253 -39.17 -15.71 7.01
N ARG A 254 -38.81 -16.98 7.21
CA ARG A 254 -39.76 -18.05 7.52
C ARG A 254 -40.43 -17.89 8.88
N HIS A 255 -39.71 -17.47 9.92
CA HIS A 255 -40.28 -17.32 11.27
C HIS A 255 -41.10 -16.04 11.44
N HIS A 256 -40.67 -14.92 10.84
CA HIS A 256 -41.34 -13.63 11.01
C HIS A 256 -42.57 -13.44 10.12
N ASN A 257 -42.75 -14.26 9.08
CA ASN A 257 -43.97 -14.27 8.27
C ASN A 257 -45.24 -14.75 9.02
N HIS A 258 -45.09 -15.15 10.28
CA HIS A 258 -46.18 -15.59 11.16
C HIS A 258 -46.53 -14.55 12.26
N GLN A 259 -46.18 -13.28 12.06
CA GLN A 259 -46.50 -12.18 12.96
C GLN A 259 -47.37 -11.12 12.29
N PRO A 260 -48.66 -10.98 12.68
CA PRO A 260 -49.54 -9.91 12.20
C PRO A 260 -48.96 -8.50 12.49
N PRO A 261 -49.28 -7.48 11.68
CA PRO A 261 -50.43 -7.40 10.77
C PRO A 261 -50.15 -7.79 9.30
N GLU A 262 -48.88 -7.95 8.92
CA GLU A 262 -48.46 -8.09 7.52
C GLU A 262 -47.93 -9.51 7.24
N GLU A 263 -48.83 -10.49 7.17
CA GLU A 263 -48.50 -11.83 6.70
C GLU A 263 -48.31 -11.80 5.16
N MET A 264 -47.09 -12.05 4.67
CA MET A 264 -46.85 -12.24 3.24
C MET A 264 -47.44 -13.58 2.79
N THR A 265 -48.00 -13.62 1.59
CA THR A 265 -48.44 -14.89 1.00
C THR A 265 -47.24 -15.81 0.75
N GLY A 266 -47.48 -17.13 0.73
CA GLY A 266 -46.42 -18.11 0.45
C GLY A 266 -45.75 -17.93 -0.93
N ALA A 267 -46.44 -17.28 -1.88
CA ALA A 267 -45.88 -16.93 -3.19
C ALA A 267 -44.92 -15.74 -3.11
N GLU A 268 -45.26 -14.70 -2.34
CA GLU A 268 -44.38 -13.56 -2.09
C GLU A 268 -43.14 -13.98 -1.30
N LEU A 269 -43.29 -14.80 -0.25
CA LEU A 269 -42.17 -15.33 0.53
C LEU A 269 -41.19 -16.13 -0.35
N ALA A 270 -41.70 -16.97 -1.26
CA ALA A 270 -40.85 -17.69 -2.21
C ALA A 270 -40.13 -16.74 -3.19
N SER A 271 -40.83 -15.73 -3.70
CA SER A 271 -40.26 -14.71 -4.59
C SER A 271 -39.12 -13.95 -3.91
N THR A 272 -39.32 -13.48 -2.67
CA THR A 272 -38.32 -12.80 -1.84
C THR A 272 -37.07 -13.67 -1.61
N ILE A 273 -37.25 -14.96 -1.29
CA ILE A 273 -36.13 -15.89 -1.11
C ILE A 273 -35.34 -16.07 -2.40
N HIS A 274 -36.01 -16.33 -3.54
CA HIS A 274 -35.34 -16.49 -4.83
C HIS A 274 -34.57 -15.23 -5.24
N SER A 275 -35.13 -14.03 -5.01
CA SER A 275 -34.46 -12.75 -5.30
C SER A 275 -33.23 -12.52 -4.41
N TYR A 276 -33.31 -12.88 -3.13
CA TYR A 276 -32.18 -12.84 -2.20
C TYR A 276 -31.06 -13.82 -2.59
N GLU A 277 -31.40 -15.07 -2.96
CA GLU A 277 -30.45 -16.07 -3.40
C GLU A 277 -29.78 -15.70 -4.73
N ALA A 278 -30.55 -15.17 -5.69
CA ALA A 278 -30.04 -14.63 -6.94
C ALA A 278 -29.06 -13.47 -6.71
N TYR A 279 -29.34 -12.59 -5.74
CA TYR A 279 -28.45 -11.50 -5.35
C TYR A 279 -27.13 -12.04 -4.78
N ARG A 280 -27.21 -13.00 -3.84
CA ARG A 280 -26.03 -13.65 -3.24
C ARG A 280 -25.13 -14.27 -4.31
N TYR A 281 -25.74 -15.01 -5.24
CA TYR A 281 -25.03 -15.63 -6.36
C TYR A 281 -24.35 -14.59 -7.27
N PHE A 282 -25.09 -13.54 -7.65
CA PHE A 282 -24.55 -12.46 -8.46
C PHE A 282 -23.37 -11.75 -7.79
N LEU A 283 -23.51 -11.33 -6.53
CA LEU A 283 -22.47 -10.58 -5.81
C LEU A 283 -21.19 -11.41 -5.64
N VAL A 284 -21.31 -12.70 -5.29
CA VAL A 284 -20.16 -13.61 -5.17
C VAL A 284 -19.46 -13.76 -6.52
N LYS A 285 -20.22 -13.96 -7.61
CA LYS A 285 -19.63 -14.07 -8.96
C LYS A 285 -18.99 -12.76 -9.43
N PHE A 286 -19.57 -11.61 -9.08
CA PHE A 286 -19.04 -10.30 -9.46
C PHE A 286 -17.73 -10.01 -8.71
N GLY A 287 -17.69 -10.30 -7.41
CA GLY A 287 -16.47 -10.22 -6.60
C GLY A 287 -15.37 -11.15 -7.09
N GLN A 288 -15.69 -12.41 -7.39
CA GLN A 288 -14.74 -13.40 -7.94
C GLN A 288 -14.19 -12.99 -9.32
N MET A 289 -14.96 -12.31 -10.17
CA MET A 289 -14.49 -11.85 -11.48
C MET A 289 -13.54 -10.65 -11.37
N LEU A 290 -13.82 -9.72 -10.45
CA LEU A 290 -13.02 -8.52 -10.25
C LEU A 290 -11.72 -8.81 -9.47
N PHE A 291 -11.82 -9.55 -8.36
CA PHE A 291 -10.74 -9.71 -7.37
C PHE A 291 -10.47 -11.18 -6.97
N PRO A 292 -10.20 -12.10 -7.93
CA PRO A 292 -10.11 -13.55 -7.65
C PRO A 292 -9.02 -13.96 -6.64
N TRP A 293 -7.96 -13.16 -6.49
CA TRP A 293 -6.77 -13.50 -5.68
C TRP A 293 -6.97 -13.43 -4.16
N THR A 294 -8.13 -12.96 -3.69
CA THR A 294 -8.48 -12.93 -2.25
C THR A 294 -8.84 -14.32 -1.72
N ALA A 295 -9.26 -15.23 -2.61
CA ALA A 295 -9.55 -16.63 -2.33
C ALA A 295 -8.38 -17.54 -2.78
N PRO A 296 -8.13 -18.67 -2.10
CA PRO A 296 -8.94 -19.24 -1.01
C PRO A 296 -8.64 -18.72 0.39
N TYR A 297 -7.62 -17.86 0.57
CA TYR A 297 -7.16 -17.42 1.90
C TYR A 297 -8.25 -16.72 2.72
N PHE A 298 -9.08 -15.88 2.08
CA PHE A 298 -10.40 -15.52 2.60
C PHE A 298 -11.50 -16.14 1.70
N PRO A 299 -12.59 -16.69 2.27
CA PRO A 299 -13.65 -17.33 1.49
C PRO A 299 -14.48 -16.34 0.68
N ASP A 300 -14.65 -15.11 1.21
CA ASP A 300 -15.29 -13.99 0.52
C ASP A 300 -14.82 -12.63 1.08
N HIS A 301 -15.23 -11.56 0.39
CA HIS A 301 -14.89 -10.19 0.76
C HIS A 301 -15.62 -9.67 2.00
N MET A 302 -16.73 -10.28 2.41
CA MET A 302 -17.45 -9.88 3.63
C MET A 302 -16.66 -10.33 4.85
N THR A 303 -16.13 -11.55 4.80
CA THR A 303 -15.20 -12.13 5.78
C THR A 303 -13.94 -11.26 5.88
N LEU A 304 -13.25 -11.02 4.76
CA LEU A 304 -12.04 -10.17 4.70
C LEU A 304 -12.27 -8.77 5.30
N HIS A 305 -13.37 -8.09 4.92
CA HIS A 305 -13.68 -6.77 5.46
C HIS A 305 -13.98 -6.80 6.95
N SER A 306 -14.77 -7.79 7.41
CA SER A 306 -15.17 -7.94 8.82
C SER A 306 -13.96 -8.09 9.77
N HIS A 307 -12.90 -8.78 9.33
CA HIS A 307 -11.66 -8.94 10.10
C HIS A 307 -11.02 -7.60 10.47
N PHE A 308 -11.11 -6.58 9.62
CA PHE A 308 -10.53 -5.27 9.93
C PHE A 308 -11.25 -4.53 11.06
N LYS A 309 -12.45 -4.93 11.51
CA LYS A 309 -13.23 -4.13 12.47
C LYS A 309 -12.49 -3.86 13.78
N LYS A 310 -11.84 -4.89 14.32
CA LYS A 310 -11.10 -4.90 15.60
C LYS A 310 -9.58 -4.86 15.44
N GLY A 311 -9.05 -4.73 14.21
CA GLY A 311 -7.60 -4.83 13.94
C GLY A 311 -6.72 -3.74 14.56
N GLY A 312 -7.28 -2.64 15.05
CA GLY A 312 -6.51 -1.57 15.71
C GLY A 312 -5.53 -0.85 14.78
N ARG A 313 -4.45 -0.30 15.35
CA ARG A 313 -3.40 0.47 14.66
C ARG A 313 -2.10 -0.32 14.58
N GLY A 314 -1.39 -0.21 13.46
CA GLY A 314 -0.06 -0.79 13.31
C GLY A 314 0.72 -0.27 12.11
N ILE A 315 1.99 -0.64 12.04
CA ILE A 315 2.90 -0.31 10.92
C ILE A 315 3.04 -1.54 10.02
N VAL A 316 3.01 -1.33 8.70
CA VAL A 316 3.22 -2.38 7.70
C VAL A 316 4.46 -2.05 6.88
N LEU A 317 5.34 -3.03 6.73
CA LEU A 317 6.60 -2.94 6.01
C LEU A 317 6.65 -4.05 4.94
N THR A 318 7.46 -3.87 3.91
CA THR A 318 7.80 -4.96 2.96
C THR A 318 9.31 -5.05 2.79
N ALA A 319 9.86 -6.27 2.88
CA ALA A 319 11.29 -6.52 2.71
C ALA A 319 11.57 -7.95 2.23
N GLY A 320 12.56 -8.06 1.34
CA GLY A 320 13.37 -9.26 1.20
C GLY A 320 14.76 -9.10 1.84
N ASP A 321 15.66 -10.06 1.62
CA ASP A 321 17.04 -10.09 2.17
C ASP A 321 17.82 -8.79 1.90
N ASP A 322 17.70 -8.20 0.70
CA ASP A 322 18.34 -6.93 0.32
C ASP A 322 17.74 -5.69 1.03
N GLN A 323 16.64 -5.84 1.78
CA GLN A 323 15.97 -4.78 2.54
C GLN A 323 15.97 -5.01 4.06
N ALA A 324 16.18 -6.24 4.53
CA ALA A 324 16.23 -6.55 5.96
C ALA A 324 17.21 -5.66 6.76
N PRO A 325 18.45 -5.35 6.29
CA PRO A 325 19.35 -4.42 6.98
C PRO A 325 18.82 -2.99 7.13
N PHE A 326 17.92 -2.54 6.24
CA PHE A 326 17.25 -1.26 6.41
C PHE A 326 16.22 -1.35 7.55
N LEU A 327 15.41 -2.42 7.61
CA LEU A 327 14.41 -2.60 8.66
C LEU A 327 15.04 -2.80 10.05
N LEU A 328 16.14 -3.57 10.13
CA LEU A 328 16.95 -3.74 11.35
C LEU A 328 17.59 -2.41 11.84
N THR A 329 17.60 -1.37 11.00
CA THR A 329 17.95 0.00 11.40
C THR A 329 16.72 0.84 11.77
N THR A 330 15.71 0.82 10.91
CA THR A 330 14.55 1.70 10.96
C THR A 330 13.62 1.35 12.13
N ILE A 331 13.39 0.06 12.41
CA ILE A 331 12.53 -0.37 13.52
C ILE A 331 13.10 0.01 14.89
N PRO A 332 14.38 -0.25 15.23
CA PRO A 332 14.96 0.25 16.47
C PRO A 332 14.98 1.78 16.56
N THR A 333 15.05 2.48 15.43
CA THR A 333 14.92 3.95 15.41
C THR A 333 13.50 4.38 15.79
N PHE A 334 12.44 3.74 15.27
CA PHE A 334 11.06 4.02 15.68
C PHE A 334 10.84 3.76 17.18
N ARG A 335 11.37 2.66 17.72
CA ARG A 335 11.31 2.35 19.16
C ARG A 335 12.04 3.41 20.00
N LYS A 336 13.22 3.88 19.56
CA LYS A 336 13.96 4.99 20.20
C LYS A 336 13.24 6.35 20.11
N LEU A 337 12.39 6.55 19.10
CA LEU A 337 11.48 7.71 18.98
C LEU A 337 10.16 7.54 19.77
N GLY A 338 10.00 6.46 20.53
CA GLY A 338 8.85 6.22 21.40
C GLY A 338 7.64 5.57 20.71
N CYS A 339 7.79 5.07 19.49
CA CYS A 339 6.73 4.34 18.79
C CYS A 339 6.57 2.93 19.36
N ASN A 340 5.41 2.62 19.94
CA ASN A 340 5.09 1.29 20.49
C ASN A 340 4.08 0.52 19.63
N LEU A 341 3.83 0.96 18.40
CA LEU A 341 2.91 0.28 17.48
C LEU A 341 3.44 -1.11 17.10
N PRO A 342 2.56 -2.13 17.00
CA PRO A 342 2.90 -3.42 16.42
C PRO A 342 3.26 -3.27 14.94
N ILE A 343 4.14 -4.15 14.45
CA ILE A 343 4.72 -4.08 13.11
C ILE A 343 4.57 -5.44 12.42
N GLU A 344 4.02 -5.44 11.20
CA GLU A 344 4.04 -6.61 10.31
C GLU A 344 4.99 -6.38 9.13
N VAL A 345 6.00 -7.25 9.00
CA VAL A 345 6.93 -7.28 7.86
C VAL A 345 6.43 -8.31 6.86
N MET A 346 5.94 -7.85 5.71
CA MET A 346 5.26 -8.66 4.71
C MET A 346 6.23 -9.02 3.57
N TYR A 347 6.42 -10.30 3.27
CA TYR A 347 7.40 -10.80 2.29
C TYR A 347 6.77 -11.78 1.27
N LEU A 348 7.50 -12.17 0.21
CA LEU A 348 7.00 -13.06 -0.87
C LEU A 348 7.70 -14.45 -0.90
N GLY A 349 7.45 -15.27 0.13
CA GLY A 349 8.02 -16.61 0.29
C GLY A 349 9.51 -16.63 0.68
N ASP A 350 10.01 -17.83 1.00
CA ASP A 350 11.39 -18.05 1.54
C ASP A 350 12.53 -17.65 0.58
N SER A 351 12.22 -17.38 -0.70
CA SER A 351 13.18 -16.88 -1.70
C SER A 351 13.27 -15.35 -1.78
N ASP A 352 12.39 -14.65 -1.06
CA ASP A 352 12.38 -13.18 -0.95
C ASP A 352 13.00 -12.76 0.39
N LEU A 353 12.55 -13.36 1.50
CA LEU A 353 13.10 -13.16 2.85
C LEU A 353 13.44 -14.51 3.52
N SER A 354 14.71 -14.67 3.88
CA SER A 354 15.29 -15.88 4.48
C SER A 354 14.84 -16.14 5.93
N GLU A 355 15.07 -17.36 6.43
CA GLU A 355 14.76 -17.75 7.82
C GLU A 355 15.60 -16.96 8.84
N ASP A 356 16.90 -16.78 8.58
CA ASP A 356 17.81 -16.01 9.43
C ASP A 356 17.33 -14.55 9.63
N TYR A 357 17.03 -13.83 8.54
CA TYR A 357 16.53 -12.45 8.64
C TYR A 357 15.11 -12.35 9.21
N ARG A 358 14.26 -13.37 9.06
CA ARG A 358 12.95 -13.41 9.75
C ARG A 358 13.15 -13.46 11.26
N GLN A 359 14.05 -14.32 11.75
CA GLN A 359 14.39 -14.39 13.17
C GLN A 359 15.01 -13.07 13.67
N GLU A 360 15.99 -12.49 12.96
CA GLU A 360 16.59 -11.20 13.35
C GLU A 360 15.57 -10.06 13.40
N LEU A 361 14.50 -10.10 12.58
CA LEU A 361 13.41 -9.12 12.61
C LEU A 361 12.39 -9.39 13.71
N GLU A 362 12.08 -10.66 14.01
CA GLU A 362 11.13 -11.06 15.07
C GLU A 362 11.73 -10.99 16.49
N ASP A 363 13.07 -10.99 16.60
CA ASP A 363 13.80 -10.64 17.83
C ASP A 363 13.62 -9.15 18.22
N LEU A 364 13.06 -8.31 17.33
CA LEU A 364 12.74 -6.92 17.63
C LEU A 364 11.34 -6.79 18.26
N ASP A 365 11.26 -6.00 19.34
CA ASP A 365 10.04 -5.78 20.10
C ASP A 365 8.83 -5.40 19.22
N GLY A 366 7.76 -6.20 19.31
CA GLY A 366 6.49 -5.97 18.62
C GLY A 366 6.50 -6.19 17.10
N VAL A 367 7.44 -6.97 16.55
CA VAL A 367 7.53 -7.30 15.11
C VAL A 367 7.09 -8.74 14.85
N ILE A 368 6.39 -8.97 13.73
CA ILE A 368 6.06 -10.31 13.19
C ILE A 368 6.30 -10.30 11.67
N THR A 369 6.91 -11.34 11.10
CA THR A 369 6.99 -11.52 9.64
C THR A 369 5.82 -12.36 9.10
N ARG A 370 5.34 -12.04 7.89
CA ARG A 370 4.17 -12.71 7.29
C ARG A 370 4.30 -12.88 5.78
N ASP A 371 4.08 -14.10 5.30
CA ASP A 371 4.22 -14.47 3.89
C ASP A 371 2.99 -14.13 3.05
N ILE A 372 3.09 -13.11 2.19
CA ILE A 372 2.04 -12.72 1.24
C ILE A 372 1.79 -13.83 0.19
N ALA A 373 2.79 -14.65 -0.16
CA ALA A 373 2.65 -15.68 -1.19
C ALA A 373 1.68 -16.81 -0.79
N GLN A 374 1.41 -16.98 0.51
CA GLN A 374 0.37 -17.88 1.03
C GLN A 374 -1.03 -17.24 1.07
N MET A 375 -1.13 -15.92 0.91
CA MET A 375 -2.36 -15.14 1.04
C MET A 375 -2.96 -14.69 -0.29
N VAL A 376 -2.14 -14.64 -1.35
CA VAL A 376 -2.51 -14.10 -2.66
C VAL A 376 -2.34 -15.17 -3.74
N ASN A 377 -3.43 -15.56 -4.41
CA ASN A 377 -3.33 -16.36 -5.62
C ASN A 377 -2.96 -15.46 -6.82
N ASP A 378 -1.70 -15.50 -7.26
CA ASP A 378 -1.20 -14.73 -8.41
C ASP A 378 -1.19 -15.49 -9.76
N GLU A 379 -1.93 -16.62 -9.85
CA GLU A 379 -2.03 -17.42 -11.06
C GLU A 379 -2.41 -16.59 -12.32
N GLY A 380 -1.61 -16.75 -13.39
CA GLY A 380 -1.75 -16.01 -14.64
C GLY A 380 -1.06 -14.63 -14.65
N TRP A 381 -0.47 -14.19 -13.54
CA TRP A 381 0.37 -13.00 -13.44
C TRP A 381 1.59 -13.31 -12.53
N LYS A 382 2.15 -12.30 -11.86
CA LYS A 382 3.11 -12.49 -10.76
C LYS A 382 3.10 -11.29 -9.80
N LEU A 383 3.05 -11.51 -8.49
CA LEU A 383 3.31 -10.49 -7.48
C LEU A 383 4.84 -10.35 -7.25
N ALA A 384 5.37 -9.13 -7.39
CA ALA A 384 6.81 -8.85 -7.26
C ALA A 384 7.11 -7.35 -7.09
N GLY A 385 8.16 -7.01 -6.33
CA GLY A 385 8.65 -5.64 -6.17
C GLY A 385 7.60 -4.69 -5.56
N TRP A 386 7.57 -3.43 -6.01
CA TRP A 386 6.65 -2.41 -5.51
C TRP A 386 5.16 -2.77 -5.58
N ALA A 387 4.80 -3.75 -6.41
CA ALA A 387 3.45 -4.29 -6.45
C ALA A 387 3.00 -4.94 -5.14
N ALA A 388 3.92 -5.33 -4.25
CA ALA A 388 3.61 -5.96 -2.97
C ALA A 388 2.89 -5.01 -1.99
N LYS A 389 3.22 -3.70 -1.99
CA LYS A 389 2.77 -2.76 -0.94
C LYS A 389 1.25 -2.74 -0.72
N PRO A 390 0.39 -2.68 -1.76
CA PRO A 390 -1.07 -2.66 -1.55
C PRO A 390 -1.62 -4.00 -1.04
N PHE A 391 -0.95 -5.12 -1.32
CA PHE A 391 -1.31 -6.44 -0.80
C PHE A 391 -0.84 -6.59 0.66
N ALA A 392 0.38 -6.14 0.97
CA ALA A 392 0.87 -6.02 2.36
C ALA A 392 -0.10 -5.19 3.21
N ILE A 393 -0.51 -4.01 2.72
CA ILE A 393 -1.57 -3.19 3.34
C ILE A 393 -2.86 -4.01 3.48
N LEU A 394 -3.41 -4.58 2.40
CA LEU A 394 -4.70 -5.28 2.46
C LEU A 394 -4.71 -6.45 3.45
N PHE A 395 -3.72 -7.34 3.39
CA PHE A 395 -3.68 -8.62 4.13
C PHE A 395 -3.05 -8.53 5.54
N SER A 396 -2.50 -7.38 5.92
CA SER A 396 -2.10 -7.10 7.31
C SER A 396 -3.26 -7.25 8.30
N SER A 397 -2.97 -7.56 9.57
CA SER A 397 -3.99 -7.76 10.61
C SER A 397 -4.64 -6.46 11.10
N PHE A 398 -3.97 -5.33 10.92
CA PHE A 398 -4.41 -4.04 11.42
C PHE A 398 -5.66 -3.50 10.71
N ARG A 399 -6.32 -2.51 11.34
CA ARG A 399 -7.38 -1.72 10.70
C ARG A 399 -6.83 -0.44 10.09
N GLU A 400 -6.17 0.35 10.93
CA GLU A 400 -5.52 1.60 10.60
C GLU A 400 -4.03 1.30 10.39
N VAL A 401 -3.56 1.45 9.16
CA VAL A 401 -2.20 1.09 8.74
C VAL A 401 -1.41 2.35 8.42
N ILE A 402 -0.21 2.48 8.99
CA ILE A 402 0.87 3.28 8.38
C ILE A 402 1.76 2.31 7.62
N PHE A 403 1.73 2.34 6.29
CA PHE A 403 2.71 1.66 5.46
C PHE A 403 3.97 2.52 5.33
N ILE A 404 5.15 1.91 5.41
CA ILE A 404 6.45 2.59 5.27
C ILE A 404 7.37 1.74 4.37
N ASP A 405 7.97 2.35 3.35
CA ASP A 405 9.03 1.71 2.55
C ASP A 405 10.28 1.46 3.38
N ALA A 406 10.99 0.36 3.11
CA ALA A 406 12.14 -0.06 3.91
C ALA A 406 13.25 1.00 4.00
N ASP A 407 13.42 1.85 2.98
CA ASP A 407 14.41 2.93 2.95
C ASP A 407 13.86 4.33 3.30
N SER A 408 12.69 4.38 3.93
CA SER A 408 12.12 5.59 4.55
C SER A 408 12.40 5.63 6.06
N LEU A 409 12.78 6.80 6.59
CA LEU A 409 13.05 7.02 8.03
C LEU A 409 12.32 8.27 8.55
N PHE A 410 12.07 8.32 9.87
CA PHE A 410 11.27 9.37 10.52
C PHE A 410 12.08 10.17 11.54
N PHE A 411 11.79 11.47 11.65
CA PHE A 411 12.36 12.36 12.67
C PHE A 411 11.53 12.40 13.97
N THR A 412 10.35 11.79 13.98
CA THR A 412 9.42 11.73 15.13
C THR A 412 8.73 10.35 15.19
N ASN A 413 7.96 10.06 16.24
CA ASN A 413 7.14 8.84 16.30
C ASN A 413 6.18 8.80 15.08
N PRO A 414 6.24 7.78 14.19
CA PRO A 414 5.34 7.68 13.03
C PRO A 414 3.84 7.71 13.38
N GLU A 415 3.48 7.28 14.60
CA GLU A 415 2.11 7.24 15.12
C GLU A 415 1.37 8.59 15.06
N VAL A 416 2.10 9.73 15.06
CA VAL A 416 1.49 11.07 14.91
C VAL A 416 0.69 11.22 13.61
N LEU A 417 0.97 10.40 12.59
CA LEU A 417 0.22 10.40 11.33
C LEU A 417 -1.22 9.92 11.48
N PHE A 418 -1.55 9.14 12.52
CA PHE A 418 -2.95 8.81 12.83
C PHE A 418 -3.72 9.96 13.49
N GLU A 419 -3.01 10.95 14.05
CA GLU A 419 -3.58 12.15 14.66
C GLU A 419 -3.53 13.37 13.72
N ASP A 420 -3.11 13.16 12.46
CA ASP A 420 -3.21 14.16 11.39
C ASP A 420 -4.69 14.56 11.18
N PRO A 421 -5.05 15.86 11.23
CA PRO A 421 -6.45 16.29 11.10
C PRO A 421 -7.09 16.01 9.74
N ALA A 422 -6.31 15.79 8.69
CA ALA A 422 -6.80 15.32 7.42
C ALA A 422 -7.02 13.79 7.45
N TYR A 423 -6.09 13.00 8.00
CA TYR A 423 -6.29 11.55 8.20
C TYR A 423 -7.52 11.23 9.05
N GLN A 424 -7.65 11.82 10.25
CA GLN A 424 -8.81 11.59 11.14
C GLN A 424 -10.14 11.85 10.40
N LYS A 425 -10.15 12.87 9.54
CA LYS A 425 -11.31 13.22 8.71
C LYS A 425 -11.55 12.21 7.58
N THR A 426 -10.53 11.88 6.77
CA THR A 426 -10.69 11.11 5.53
C THR A 426 -10.63 9.61 5.72
N GLY A 427 -9.76 9.12 6.61
CA GLY A 427 -9.35 7.71 6.69
C GLY A 427 -8.22 7.35 5.70
N ALA A 428 -7.74 8.30 4.90
CA ALA A 428 -6.64 8.09 3.95
C ALA A 428 -5.78 9.36 3.78
N LEU A 429 -4.46 9.22 4.03
CA LEU A 429 -3.46 10.28 3.93
C LEU A 429 -2.27 9.81 3.06
N PHE A 430 -1.95 10.59 2.05
CA PHE A 430 -0.87 10.36 1.09
C PHE A 430 0.12 11.53 1.07
N PHE A 431 1.36 11.30 0.61
CA PHE A 431 2.37 12.35 0.48
C PHE A 431 2.58 12.73 -1.00
N LYS A 432 3.10 13.93 -1.25
CA LYS A 432 3.34 14.44 -2.61
C LYS A 432 4.75 14.07 -3.05
N ASP A 433 4.98 13.70 -4.31
CA ASP A 433 6.35 13.53 -4.84
C ASP A 433 7.02 14.91 -5.06
N ARG A 434 8.17 14.97 -5.73
CA ARG A 434 8.86 16.18 -6.16
C ARG A 434 8.15 16.86 -7.33
N LEU A 435 8.29 18.19 -7.48
CA LEU A 435 7.96 18.93 -8.70
C LEU A 435 8.99 18.68 -9.83
N ILE A 436 9.02 17.44 -10.35
CA ILE A 436 9.88 16.99 -11.46
C ILE A 436 9.07 16.67 -12.72
N MET A 437 9.73 16.72 -13.87
CA MET A 437 9.22 16.29 -15.19
C MET A 437 7.77 16.78 -15.49
N PRO A 438 7.53 18.08 -15.72
CA PRO A 438 6.20 18.62 -16.01
C PRO A 438 5.48 17.91 -17.16
N GLU A 439 4.33 17.28 -16.89
CA GLU A 439 3.51 16.57 -17.89
C GLU A 439 2.01 16.80 -17.65
N ASN A 440 1.31 17.40 -18.63
CA ASN A 440 -0.14 17.62 -18.51
C ASN A 440 -0.95 16.33 -18.82
N LYS A 441 -1.22 15.53 -17.78
CA LYS A 441 -2.05 14.32 -17.82
C LYS A 441 -3.57 14.60 -17.84
N LYS A 442 -4.03 15.86 -17.84
CA LYS A 442 -5.46 16.25 -17.82
C LYS A 442 -6.34 15.47 -18.80
N ARG A 443 -5.91 15.31 -20.06
CA ARG A 443 -6.66 14.57 -21.08
C ARG A 443 -6.73 13.07 -20.78
N TRP A 444 -5.71 12.50 -20.15
CA TRP A 444 -5.67 11.10 -19.72
C TRP A 444 -6.58 10.87 -18.50
N LEU A 445 -6.55 11.76 -17.52
CA LEU A 445 -7.49 11.76 -16.39
C LEU A 445 -8.95 11.86 -16.87
N GLN A 446 -9.23 12.71 -17.87
CA GLN A 446 -10.54 12.81 -18.52
C GLN A 446 -10.96 11.57 -19.34
N GLN A 447 -10.03 10.67 -19.65
CA GLN A 447 -10.30 9.40 -20.33
C GLN A 447 -10.58 8.27 -19.33
N ILE A 448 -9.85 8.20 -18.21
CA ILE A 448 -9.98 7.10 -17.24
C ILE A 448 -11.02 7.37 -16.14
N LEU A 449 -11.18 8.62 -15.68
CA LEU A 449 -12.03 8.91 -14.53
C LEU A 449 -13.51 9.11 -14.94
N PRO A 450 -14.46 8.50 -14.20
CA PRO A 450 -15.88 8.82 -14.33
C PRO A 450 -16.18 10.30 -14.07
N LYS A 451 -17.31 10.78 -14.62
CA LYS A 451 -17.80 12.15 -14.39
C LYS A 451 -18.87 12.14 -13.29
N PRO A 452 -18.96 13.19 -12.44
CA PRO A 452 -18.10 14.37 -12.40
C PRO A 452 -16.73 14.04 -11.79
N ILE A 453 -15.66 14.54 -12.42
CA ILE A 453 -14.29 14.46 -11.86
C ILE A 453 -14.24 15.33 -10.60
N SER A 454 -13.52 14.89 -9.56
CA SER A 454 -13.51 15.55 -8.23
C SER A 454 -12.90 16.97 -8.24
N ARG A 455 -12.81 17.58 -7.05
CA ARG A 455 -12.04 18.81 -6.84
C ARG A 455 -10.56 18.49 -6.65
N GLN A 456 -10.20 17.46 -5.87
CA GLN A 456 -8.80 17.04 -5.67
C GLN A 456 -8.08 16.82 -7.01
N VAL A 457 -8.68 16.02 -7.92
CA VAL A 457 -8.09 15.74 -9.25
C VAL A 457 -7.81 17.02 -10.03
N LYS A 458 -8.74 17.98 -10.03
CA LYS A 458 -8.59 19.24 -10.79
C LYS A 458 -7.53 20.18 -10.21
N GLN A 459 -7.07 19.92 -8.99
CA GLN A 459 -5.99 20.63 -8.31
C GLN A 459 -4.70 19.78 -8.21
N SER A 460 -4.68 18.56 -8.78
CA SER A 460 -3.50 17.70 -8.81
C SER A 460 -2.48 18.16 -9.84
N ARG A 461 -1.20 17.88 -9.57
CA ARG A 461 -0.06 18.18 -10.45
C ARG A 461 -0.20 17.56 -11.83
N PHE A 462 -0.81 16.38 -11.91
CA PHE A 462 -1.22 15.71 -13.16
C PHE A 462 -2.19 16.54 -14.03
N TRP A 463 -3.10 17.31 -13.42
CA TRP A 463 -4.15 18.03 -14.14
C TRP A 463 -3.73 19.43 -14.56
N THR A 464 -2.98 20.13 -13.71
CA THR A 464 -2.32 21.40 -14.04
C THR A 464 -1.18 21.18 -15.04
N GLY A 465 -0.39 20.13 -14.84
CA GLY A 465 0.79 19.78 -15.62
C GLY A 465 2.11 20.11 -14.92
N ASP A 466 2.07 20.59 -13.67
CA ASP A 466 3.24 21.05 -12.90
C ASP A 466 4.26 19.93 -12.65
N SER A 467 3.80 18.67 -12.63
CA SER A 467 4.65 17.47 -12.56
C SER A 467 3.92 16.25 -13.13
N GLY A 468 4.69 15.37 -13.77
CA GLY A 468 4.26 14.02 -14.15
C GLY A 468 4.16 13.03 -12.99
N HIS A 469 4.44 13.48 -11.76
CA HIS A 469 4.28 12.75 -10.50
C HIS A 469 3.35 13.55 -9.55
N MET A 470 2.46 12.85 -8.84
CA MET A 470 1.59 13.45 -7.82
C MET A 470 1.88 12.86 -6.44
N GLN A 471 2.04 11.54 -6.33
CA GLN A 471 2.15 10.84 -5.04
C GLN A 471 3.54 10.26 -4.78
N GLU A 472 4.05 10.47 -3.57
CA GLU A 472 5.07 9.59 -2.99
C GLU A 472 4.35 8.49 -2.18
N SER A 473 4.74 7.22 -2.39
CA SER A 473 4.20 6.04 -1.70
C SER A 473 5.18 5.39 -0.73
N GLY A 474 6.33 6.05 -0.48
CA GLY A 474 7.27 5.70 0.58
C GLY A 474 6.68 5.76 2.00
N VAL A 475 5.55 6.47 2.18
CA VAL A 475 4.63 6.37 3.33
C VAL A 475 3.19 6.48 2.83
N VAL A 476 2.28 5.62 3.32
CA VAL A 476 0.84 5.64 2.99
C VAL A 476 0.03 5.29 4.25
N VAL A 477 -0.95 6.12 4.62
CA VAL A 477 -1.77 5.91 5.84
C VAL A 477 -3.22 5.65 5.48
N VAL A 478 -3.80 4.52 5.89
CA VAL A 478 -5.16 4.09 5.48
C VAL A 478 -5.91 3.35 6.59
N ASP A 479 -7.14 3.78 6.89
CA ASP A 479 -8.17 2.97 7.56
C ASP A 479 -8.83 2.01 6.55
N LYS A 480 -8.42 0.74 6.61
CA LYS A 480 -8.91 -0.30 5.69
C LYS A 480 -10.39 -0.61 5.87
N TRP A 481 -10.98 -0.28 7.02
CA TRP A 481 -12.42 -0.41 7.23
C TRP A 481 -13.21 0.54 6.32
N ARG A 482 -12.76 1.79 6.19
CA ARG A 482 -13.41 2.83 5.39
C ARG A 482 -13.23 2.63 3.89
N HIS A 483 -12.02 2.24 3.48
CA HIS A 483 -11.61 2.26 2.07
C HIS A 483 -11.40 0.88 1.44
N PHE A 484 -12.01 -0.17 2.01
CA PHE A 484 -11.83 -1.56 1.60
C PHE A 484 -11.93 -1.77 0.06
N VAL A 485 -13.02 -1.30 -0.56
CA VAL A 485 -13.24 -1.48 -2.01
C VAL A 485 -12.27 -0.64 -2.85
N ALA A 486 -11.73 0.46 -2.32
CA ALA A 486 -10.67 1.22 -2.98
C ALA A 486 -9.35 0.42 -2.98
N LEU A 487 -8.97 -0.17 -1.84
CA LEU A 487 -7.80 -1.07 -1.73
C LEU A 487 -7.91 -2.31 -2.62
N LEU A 488 -9.12 -2.87 -2.82
CA LEU A 488 -9.35 -3.94 -3.80
C LEU A 488 -9.02 -3.47 -5.24
N LEU A 489 -9.35 -2.24 -5.63
CA LEU A 489 -8.95 -1.70 -6.94
C LEU A 489 -7.44 -1.36 -6.99
N VAL A 490 -6.82 -0.90 -5.90
CA VAL A 490 -5.36 -0.68 -5.88
C VAL A 490 -4.60 -2.00 -6.03
N THR A 491 -5.02 -3.07 -5.34
CA THR A 491 -4.45 -4.42 -5.55
C THR A 491 -4.70 -4.94 -6.97
N ARG A 492 -5.89 -4.71 -7.57
CA ARG A 492 -6.14 -5.01 -9.01
C ARG A 492 -5.11 -4.35 -9.94
N MET A 493 -4.86 -3.06 -9.74
CA MET A 493 -3.96 -2.25 -10.58
C MET A 493 -2.48 -2.61 -10.42
N ASN A 494 -2.08 -3.13 -9.25
CA ASN A 494 -0.70 -3.55 -8.97
C ASN A 494 -0.48 -5.06 -9.20
N GLY A 495 -1.55 -5.85 -9.27
CA GLY A 495 -1.51 -7.27 -9.61
C GLY A 495 -1.79 -7.53 -11.09
N PRO A 496 -2.90 -8.19 -11.46
CA PRO A 496 -3.12 -8.74 -12.81
C PRO A 496 -3.24 -7.68 -13.92
N ASP A 497 -3.48 -6.40 -13.59
CA ASP A 497 -3.55 -5.32 -14.58
C ASP A 497 -2.28 -4.44 -14.62
N ARG A 498 -1.27 -4.75 -13.80
CA ARG A 498 0.00 -4.01 -13.70
C ARG A 498 0.78 -3.97 -15.02
N ASP A 499 1.03 -5.14 -15.59
CA ASP A 499 2.01 -5.35 -16.65
C ASP A 499 1.39 -5.30 -18.04
N GLY A 500 2.05 -4.58 -18.95
CA GLY A 500 1.83 -4.70 -20.38
C GLY A 500 2.59 -5.88 -20.98
N ASN A 501 2.27 -6.20 -22.23
CA ASN A 501 3.13 -6.95 -23.12
C ASN A 501 3.07 -6.31 -24.51
N LYS A 502 4.20 -5.74 -24.96
CA LYS A 502 4.30 -5.02 -26.23
C LYS A 502 4.07 -5.93 -27.44
N ASP A 503 4.43 -7.21 -27.34
CA ASP A 503 4.27 -8.19 -28.43
C ASP A 503 2.81 -8.63 -28.58
N GLU A 504 2.01 -8.56 -27.50
CA GLU A 504 0.55 -8.74 -27.50
C GLU A 504 -0.22 -7.44 -27.81
N GLY A 505 0.47 -6.29 -27.86
CA GLY A 505 -0.17 -4.96 -27.87
C GLY A 505 -0.87 -4.58 -26.55
N ARG A 506 -0.64 -5.33 -25.47
CA ARG A 506 -1.21 -5.12 -24.14
C ARG A 506 -0.48 -4.00 -23.41
N VAL A 507 -1.23 -3.05 -22.84
CA VAL A 507 -0.74 -1.89 -22.08
C VAL A 507 -1.19 -2.03 -20.62
N GLY A 508 -0.24 -2.16 -19.70
CA GLY A 508 -0.51 -2.28 -18.27
C GLY A 508 -0.70 -0.92 -17.58
N VAL A 509 -1.08 -0.93 -16.31
CA VAL A 509 -1.10 0.29 -15.47
C VAL A 509 0.29 0.92 -15.39
N TYR A 510 1.35 0.12 -15.21
CA TYR A 510 2.74 0.59 -15.11
C TYR A 510 3.35 1.04 -16.46
N ASP A 511 2.61 0.96 -17.57
CA ASP A 511 2.94 1.64 -18.83
C ASP A 511 2.34 3.05 -18.92
N MET A 512 1.30 3.35 -18.13
CA MET A 512 0.59 4.64 -18.12
C MET A 512 1.01 5.56 -16.98
N VAL A 513 1.38 5.00 -15.83
CA VAL A 513 1.92 5.68 -14.65
C VAL A 513 3.26 5.05 -14.22
N TYR A 514 3.98 5.72 -13.32
CA TYR A 514 5.25 5.22 -12.80
C TYR A 514 5.03 4.43 -11.50
N GLY A 515 5.10 3.11 -11.59
CA GLY A 515 5.00 2.21 -10.43
C GLY A 515 3.65 2.26 -9.71
N ASP A 516 3.68 1.88 -8.43
CA ASP A 516 2.54 1.86 -7.51
C ASP A 516 2.09 3.27 -7.08
N LYS A 517 3.02 4.24 -7.06
CA LYS A 517 2.84 5.61 -6.53
C LYS A 517 1.48 6.22 -6.82
N GLU A 518 1.14 6.32 -8.09
CA GLU A 518 -0.08 6.99 -8.56
C GLU A 518 -1.34 6.12 -8.40
N THR A 519 -1.19 4.82 -8.15
CA THR A 519 -2.32 3.88 -8.13
C THR A 519 -3.23 4.06 -6.91
N PHE A 520 -2.73 4.57 -5.79
CA PHE A 520 -3.53 4.77 -4.57
C PHE A 520 -4.63 5.82 -4.79
N TRP A 521 -4.27 7.09 -5.01
CA TRP A 521 -5.27 8.15 -5.21
C TRP A 521 -6.12 7.94 -6.48
N ILE A 522 -5.56 7.36 -7.54
CA ILE A 522 -6.33 7.01 -8.74
C ILE A 522 -7.33 5.88 -8.45
N GLY A 523 -7.01 4.92 -7.58
CA GLY A 523 -7.93 3.85 -7.16
C GLY A 523 -9.14 4.40 -6.42
N TRP A 524 -8.91 5.31 -5.47
CA TRP A 524 -9.95 6.06 -4.75
C TRP A 524 -10.87 6.82 -5.72
N GLU A 525 -10.30 7.64 -6.61
CA GLU A 525 -11.05 8.37 -7.64
C GLU A 525 -11.78 7.46 -8.65
N LEU A 526 -11.22 6.30 -9.00
CA LEU A 526 -11.86 5.32 -9.87
C LEU A 526 -13.05 4.63 -9.18
N VAL A 527 -12.97 4.27 -7.89
CA VAL A 527 -14.13 3.71 -7.15
C VAL A 527 -15.10 4.77 -6.63
N GLY A 528 -14.77 6.06 -6.78
CA GLY A 528 -15.60 7.17 -6.30
C GLY A 528 -15.52 7.41 -4.79
N ASP A 529 -14.47 6.90 -4.15
CA ASP A 529 -14.13 7.20 -2.78
C ASP A 529 -13.24 8.46 -2.78
N MET A 530 -13.84 9.61 -2.47
CA MET A 530 -13.15 10.91 -2.48
C MET A 530 -12.69 11.33 -1.07
N ASP A 531 -12.86 10.48 -0.08
CA ASP A 531 -12.38 10.71 1.28
C ASP A 531 -10.90 10.28 1.37
N TYR A 532 -10.05 11.08 0.74
CA TYR A 532 -8.59 11.01 0.87
C TYR A 532 -7.99 12.42 0.83
N ALA A 533 -6.82 12.56 1.46
CA ALA A 533 -6.06 13.80 1.51
C ALA A 533 -4.60 13.59 1.10
N PHE A 534 -4.01 14.62 0.51
CA PHE A 534 -2.55 14.76 0.48
C PHE A 534 -2.11 15.62 1.66
N HIS A 535 -1.05 15.20 2.37
CA HIS A 535 -0.45 15.95 3.46
C HIS A 535 -0.06 17.37 3.00
N ASN A 536 -0.24 18.37 3.87
CA ASN A 536 -0.09 19.79 3.51
C ASN A 536 1.26 20.41 3.85
N GLY A 537 2.08 19.76 4.69
CA GLY A 537 3.49 20.13 4.83
C GLY A 537 4.24 20.01 3.51
N ASP A 538 5.26 20.85 3.34
CA ASP A 538 6.02 20.94 2.09
C ASP A 538 6.98 19.76 1.89
N ALA A 539 7.38 19.54 0.64
CA ALA A 539 8.48 18.63 0.29
C ALA A 539 9.81 19.39 0.25
N GLY A 540 10.92 18.66 0.24
CA GLY A 540 12.26 19.25 0.19
C GLY A 540 13.36 18.22 -0.02
N ILE A 541 14.61 18.68 0.15
CA ILE A 541 15.82 17.85 0.10
C ILE A 541 16.69 18.10 1.33
N MET A 542 17.58 17.18 1.66
CA MET A 542 18.51 17.27 2.79
C MET A 542 19.93 16.85 2.41
N GLY A 543 20.94 17.52 2.97
CA GLY A 543 22.34 17.24 2.66
C GLY A 543 23.30 18.38 3.03
N THR A 544 24.35 18.52 2.23
CA THR A 544 25.29 19.66 2.24
C THR A 544 24.99 20.62 1.10
N VAL A 545 25.02 21.93 1.37
CA VAL A 545 24.94 22.97 0.33
C VAL A 545 26.11 22.83 -0.64
N GLN A 546 25.82 22.85 -1.94
CA GLN A 546 26.82 23.01 -2.98
C GLN A 546 27.21 24.48 -3.10
N THR A 547 28.49 24.78 -2.90
CA THR A 547 29.06 26.09 -3.20
C THR A 547 29.17 26.26 -4.72
N HIS A 548 28.19 26.93 -5.33
CA HIS A 548 28.30 27.35 -6.73
C HIS A 548 29.48 28.31 -6.88
N GLU A 549 30.53 27.88 -7.58
CA GLU A 549 31.39 28.84 -8.28
C GLU A 549 30.53 29.52 -9.35
N LEU A 550 30.28 30.83 -9.16
CA LEU A 550 29.51 31.63 -10.12
C LEU A 550 30.11 31.49 -11.52
N THR A 551 29.27 31.29 -12.53
CA THR A 551 29.71 31.31 -13.92
C THR A 551 30.22 32.70 -14.30
N GLU A 552 31.08 32.79 -15.33
CA GLU A 552 31.58 34.09 -15.79
C GLU A 552 30.46 35.03 -16.30
N GLU A 553 29.33 34.48 -16.73
CA GLU A 553 28.16 35.26 -17.12
C GLU A 553 27.43 35.84 -15.90
N GLU A 554 27.25 35.05 -14.83
CA GLU A 554 26.67 35.53 -13.56
C GLU A 554 27.59 36.54 -12.85
N LYS A 555 28.92 36.33 -12.89
CA LYS A 555 29.91 37.31 -12.41
C LYS A 555 29.79 38.62 -13.18
N GLN A 556 29.68 38.57 -14.50
CA GLN A 556 29.47 39.75 -15.34
C GLN A 556 28.12 40.42 -15.08
N GLU A 557 27.05 39.68 -14.79
CA GLU A 557 25.76 40.28 -14.44
C GLU A 557 25.75 40.92 -13.04
N LYS A 558 26.34 40.26 -12.02
CA LYS A 558 26.57 40.90 -10.71
C LYS A 558 27.42 42.16 -10.85
N ALA A 559 28.47 42.14 -11.67
CA ALA A 559 29.29 43.33 -11.96
C ALA A 559 28.49 44.46 -12.65
N ARG A 560 27.67 44.14 -13.66
CA ARG A 560 26.77 45.11 -14.32
C ARG A 560 25.75 45.71 -13.35
N LYS A 561 25.15 44.91 -12.47
CA LYS A 561 24.22 45.37 -11.44
C LYS A 561 24.92 46.26 -10.39
N LYS A 562 26.14 45.92 -9.97
CA LYS A 562 26.96 46.73 -9.06
C LYS A 562 27.42 48.05 -9.69
N ALA A 563 27.72 48.06 -11.01
CA ALA A 563 28.04 49.28 -11.76
C ALA A 563 26.83 50.23 -11.91
N ASN A 564 25.64 49.71 -12.23
CA ASN A 564 24.43 50.54 -12.33
C ASN A 564 24.02 51.14 -10.97
N ARG A 565 24.35 50.50 -9.84
CA ARG A 565 24.16 51.06 -8.48
C ARG A 565 25.09 52.24 -8.14
N LYS A 566 26.18 52.48 -8.89
CA LYS A 566 27.15 53.57 -8.64
C LYS A 566 26.95 54.82 -9.50
N LYS A 567 25.86 54.96 -10.26
CA LYS A 567 25.56 56.22 -10.98
C LYS A 567 24.83 57.23 -10.08
N PRO A 568 25.30 58.50 -9.97
CA PRO A 568 24.54 59.58 -9.38
C PRO A 568 23.23 59.87 -10.14
N PHE A 569 22.33 60.59 -9.47
CA PHE A 569 21.03 60.98 -10.01
C PHE A 569 21.09 62.46 -10.43
N ASP A 570 21.24 62.71 -11.74
CA ASP A 570 21.43 64.07 -12.28
C ASP A 570 20.15 64.91 -12.12
N GLY A 571 20.17 65.90 -11.21
CA GLY A 571 19.01 66.69 -10.84
C GLY A 571 19.26 68.20 -10.78
N GLU A 572 18.72 68.91 -11.78
CA GLU A 572 18.49 70.36 -11.88
C GLU A 572 19.68 71.34 -11.75
N ALA A 573 19.64 72.42 -12.56
CA ALA A 573 20.75 73.36 -12.75
C ALA A 573 20.46 74.76 -12.15
N PRO A 574 21.42 75.38 -11.43
CA PRO A 574 21.43 76.81 -11.12
C PRO A 574 22.06 77.65 -12.25
N ARG A 575 21.91 78.98 -12.16
CA ARG A 575 22.44 79.96 -13.14
C ARG A 575 23.86 80.45 -12.79
N GLU A 576 24.58 80.89 -13.80
CA GLU A 576 25.96 81.40 -13.70
C GLU A 576 26.07 82.80 -13.06
N GLY A 577 27.22 83.04 -12.42
CA GLY A 577 27.72 84.33 -11.95
C GLY A 577 29.22 84.23 -11.68
N GLU A 578 30.02 85.11 -12.30
CA GLU A 578 31.50 85.10 -12.30
C GLU A 578 32.12 85.64 -10.96
N PRO A 579 33.47 85.62 -10.74
CA PRO A 579 34.58 85.03 -11.51
C PRO A 579 35.70 84.26 -10.73
N SER A 580 36.58 83.61 -11.50
CA SER A 580 38.06 83.45 -11.33
C SER A 580 38.73 82.60 -10.23
N GLN A 581 39.40 81.52 -10.69
CA GLN A 581 40.81 81.11 -10.41
C GLN A 581 41.22 80.56 -9.00
N PRO A 582 42.36 79.83 -8.88
CA PRO A 582 42.91 78.81 -9.80
C PRO A 582 43.54 77.55 -9.11
N ALA A 583 43.80 76.52 -9.93
CA ALA A 583 44.78 75.43 -9.71
C ALA A 583 44.52 74.40 -8.58
N ALA A 584 45.19 73.24 -8.71
CA ALA A 584 44.98 72.03 -7.90
C ALA A 584 46.07 71.82 -6.82
N PRO A 585 45.84 70.85 -5.93
CA PRO A 585 46.80 69.75 -5.79
C PRO A 585 46.21 68.40 -6.23
N GLU A 586 47.09 67.43 -6.47
CA GLU A 586 46.78 66.02 -6.76
C GLU A 586 46.37 65.27 -5.47
N PRO A 587 45.67 64.12 -5.55
CA PRO A 587 44.97 63.55 -4.40
C PRO A 587 45.89 62.84 -3.40
N GLU A 588 45.61 63.02 -2.11
CA GLU A 588 46.13 62.17 -1.04
C GLU A 588 45.42 60.80 -1.06
N GLU A 589 46.14 59.74 -0.72
CA GLU A 589 45.63 58.36 -0.73
C GLU A 589 44.70 58.13 0.47
N VAL A 590 43.38 58.07 0.20
CA VAL A 590 42.40 57.52 1.14
C VAL A 590 42.35 56.01 0.93
N GLU A 591 42.87 55.25 1.90
CA GLU A 591 42.68 53.80 1.96
C GLU A 591 41.18 53.50 2.20
N GLU A 592 40.43 53.14 1.14
CA GLU A 592 39.12 52.50 1.32
C GLU A 592 39.35 51.12 1.97
N GLU A 593 39.09 51.01 3.28
CA GLU A 593 38.98 49.72 3.97
C GLU A 593 37.90 48.87 3.28
N THR A 594 38.33 47.90 2.48
CA THR A 594 37.42 46.99 1.77
C THR A 594 36.97 45.87 2.69
N ASP A 595 36.08 46.20 3.62
CA ASP A 595 35.31 45.20 4.38
C ASP A 595 34.70 44.18 3.41
N PRO A 596 34.99 42.87 3.55
CA PRO A 596 34.34 41.84 2.77
C PRO A 596 32.89 41.70 3.26
N ILE A 597 31.98 42.43 2.61
CA ILE A 597 30.55 42.18 2.76
C ILE A 597 30.25 40.80 2.15
N ASP A 598 30.21 39.79 3.01
CA ASP A 598 29.67 38.46 2.72
C ASP A 598 28.15 38.57 2.46
N GLU A 599 27.79 39.05 1.26
CA GLU A 599 26.43 38.95 0.73
C GLU A 599 26.08 37.45 0.59
N GLU A 600 25.28 36.92 1.52
CA GLU A 600 24.78 35.54 1.45
C GLU A 600 24.25 35.21 0.04
N PRO A 601 24.52 34.00 -0.49
CA PRO A 601 24.07 33.63 -1.82
C PRO A 601 22.53 33.64 -1.86
N SER A 602 21.99 34.29 -2.89
CA SER A 602 20.54 34.47 -3.08
C SER A 602 19.76 33.16 -3.22
N THR A 603 20.46 32.12 -3.66
CA THR A 603 19.94 30.77 -3.93
C THR A 603 20.91 29.73 -3.40
N TYR A 604 20.38 28.60 -2.96
CA TYR A 604 21.13 27.46 -2.46
C TYR A 604 20.75 26.20 -3.25
N SER A 605 21.73 25.33 -3.53
CA SER A 605 21.55 24.04 -4.18
C SER A 605 22.00 22.91 -3.24
N ILE A 606 21.23 21.82 -3.16
CA ILE A 606 21.67 20.54 -2.58
C ILE A 606 21.30 19.44 -3.57
N CYS A 607 22.21 18.48 -3.80
CA CYS A 607 21.95 17.28 -4.59
C CYS A 607 22.09 16.03 -3.71
N ALA A 608 21.03 15.22 -3.66
CA ALA A 608 20.92 14.05 -2.79
C ALA A 608 19.85 13.07 -3.30
N PRO A 609 19.89 11.78 -2.94
CA PRO A 609 18.79 10.86 -3.23
C PRO A 609 17.58 11.08 -2.31
N GLN A 610 17.76 11.69 -1.13
CA GLN A 610 16.71 11.82 -0.12
C GLN A 610 15.58 12.77 -0.54
N LEU A 611 14.33 12.32 -0.44
CA LEU A 611 13.13 13.18 -0.48
C LEU A 611 12.68 13.44 0.95
N LEU A 612 12.80 14.69 1.40
CA LEU A 612 12.34 15.10 2.73
C LEU A 612 10.88 15.56 2.69
N HIS A 613 10.11 15.14 3.69
CA HIS A 613 8.79 15.68 3.99
C HIS A 613 8.81 16.42 5.32
N LEU A 614 8.14 17.58 5.33
CA LEU A 614 7.98 18.41 6.51
C LEU A 614 6.59 18.26 7.12
N ASP A 615 6.45 18.63 8.38
CA ASP A 615 5.17 18.75 9.08
C ASP A 615 4.44 20.09 8.75
N TYR A 616 3.39 20.41 9.51
CA TYR A 616 2.64 21.68 9.38
C TYR A 616 3.38 22.90 9.93
N GLU A 617 4.46 22.72 10.70
CA GLU A 617 5.31 23.78 11.26
C GLU A 617 6.57 24.04 10.42
N GLY A 618 6.83 23.20 9.41
CA GLY A 618 8.01 23.26 8.54
C GLY A 618 9.24 22.52 9.10
N LYS A 619 9.04 21.64 10.09
CA LYS A 619 10.08 20.78 10.68
C LYS A 619 10.20 19.46 9.91
N PRO A 620 11.38 18.82 9.89
CA PRO A 620 11.55 17.48 9.35
C PRO A 620 10.58 16.47 10.01
N LEU A 621 9.80 15.75 9.18
CA LEU A 621 8.83 14.75 9.63
C LEU A 621 9.34 13.33 9.30
N TRP A 622 9.59 13.08 8.01
CA TRP A 622 10.13 11.82 7.51
C TRP A 622 10.81 12.03 6.15
N PHE A 623 11.65 11.09 5.71
CA PHE A 623 12.27 11.12 4.39
C PHE A 623 12.39 9.72 3.77
N ASN A 624 12.26 9.63 2.43
CA ASN A 624 12.65 8.44 1.66
C ASN A 624 14.07 8.61 1.11
N GLY A 625 14.78 7.50 0.85
CA GLY A 625 16.02 7.49 0.06
C GLY A 625 17.26 6.94 0.77
N TRP A 626 17.09 6.36 1.97
CA TRP A 626 18.14 5.84 2.85
C TRP A 626 19.12 6.88 3.44
N LEU A 627 20.06 6.42 4.28
CA LEU A 627 21.06 7.24 5.00
C LEU A 627 22.38 7.46 4.25
N LEU A 628 22.55 6.88 3.05
CA LEU A 628 23.80 6.96 2.28
C LEU A 628 23.80 8.13 1.29
N ASP A 629 24.99 8.61 0.93
CA ASP A 629 25.20 9.62 -0.11
C ASP A 629 24.78 9.12 -1.51
N ASN A 630 25.15 7.88 -1.85
CA ASN A 630 24.67 7.17 -3.02
C ASN A 630 24.49 5.67 -2.70
N LYS A 631 23.23 5.21 -2.60
CA LYS A 631 22.92 3.80 -2.32
C LYS A 631 23.30 2.82 -3.45
N PHE A 632 23.58 3.31 -4.66
CA PHE A 632 24.02 2.53 -5.83
C PHE A 632 25.55 2.46 -5.98
N ALA A 633 26.32 3.18 -5.16
CA ALA A 633 27.79 3.10 -5.19
C ALA A 633 28.29 1.70 -4.79
N ASP A 634 29.50 1.34 -5.26
CA ASP A 634 30.20 0.12 -4.86
C ASP A 634 30.28 -0.01 -3.32
N LYS A 635 30.26 -1.23 -2.77
CA LYS A 635 30.35 -1.48 -1.30
C LYS A 635 31.59 -0.87 -0.61
N LYS A 636 32.60 -0.44 -1.38
CA LYS A 636 33.82 0.25 -0.90
C LYS A 636 33.80 1.79 -1.08
N GLN A 637 32.76 2.32 -1.69
CA GLN A 637 32.61 3.74 -2.04
C GLN A 637 31.38 4.39 -1.39
N LYS A 638 30.36 3.60 -1.01
CA LYS A 638 29.24 4.03 -0.16
C LYS A 638 29.74 4.80 1.06
N LYS A 639 29.10 5.93 1.38
CA LYS A 639 29.32 6.70 2.61
C LYS A 639 28.00 7.10 3.23
N PHE A 640 27.98 7.31 4.54
CA PHE A 640 26.85 8.01 5.17
C PHE A 640 26.73 9.45 4.66
N GLY A 641 25.50 9.87 4.38
CA GLY A 641 25.20 11.22 3.94
C GLY A 641 25.55 12.25 5.03
N LYS A 642 26.03 13.43 4.59
CA LYS A 642 26.23 14.58 5.46
C LYS A 642 24.97 15.44 5.47
N PHE A 643 24.26 15.44 6.59
CA PHE A 643 22.99 16.14 6.74
C PHE A 643 23.18 17.40 7.60
N GLU A 644 23.60 18.48 6.95
CA GLU A 644 23.91 19.76 7.60
C GLU A 644 22.73 20.74 7.49
N HIS A 645 22.08 20.74 6.32
CA HIS A 645 21.00 21.62 5.90
C HIS A 645 19.86 20.87 5.21
N TYR A 646 18.69 21.50 5.13
CA TYR A 646 17.61 21.11 4.23
C TYR A 646 17.08 22.30 3.43
N LEU A 647 16.60 22.04 2.21
CA LEU A 647 15.99 23.03 1.32
C LEU A 647 14.53 22.67 1.08
N ILE A 648 13.65 23.66 1.13
CA ILE A 648 12.21 23.49 0.90
C ILE A 648 11.89 23.70 -0.59
N GLU A 649 11.01 22.85 -1.13
CA GLU A 649 10.48 22.95 -2.49
C GLU A 649 9.77 24.32 -2.68
N PRO A 650 10.20 25.16 -3.63
CA PRO A 650 9.50 26.41 -3.91
C PRO A 650 8.12 26.10 -4.52
N ARG A 651 7.10 26.85 -4.07
CA ARG A 651 5.70 26.64 -4.48
C ARG A 651 5.36 27.22 -5.86
N ASP A 652 6.29 27.95 -6.47
CA ASP A 652 6.21 28.47 -7.83
C ASP A 652 6.90 27.53 -8.84
N VAL A 653 6.27 27.35 -10.01
CA VAL A 653 6.85 26.54 -11.11
C VAL A 653 7.88 27.40 -11.86
N ARG A 654 9.13 26.95 -11.86
CA ARG A 654 10.29 27.66 -12.43
C ARG A 654 10.73 27.06 -13.77
N GLU A 655 11.38 27.87 -14.60
CA GLU A 655 12.13 27.42 -15.78
C GLU A 655 13.60 27.88 -15.68
N PRO A 656 14.60 26.97 -15.63
CA PRO A 656 14.45 25.53 -15.42
C PRO A 656 13.75 25.19 -14.09
N GLY A 657 13.21 23.98 -14.00
CA GLY A 657 12.54 23.51 -12.78
C GLY A 657 13.46 23.54 -11.56
N ALA A 658 12.90 23.85 -10.39
CA ALA A 658 13.65 23.89 -9.14
C ALA A 658 14.32 22.55 -8.80
N TRP A 659 13.71 21.44 -9.23
CA TRP A 659 14.29 20.11 -9.19
C TRP A 659 14.93 19.73 -10.53
N GLN A 660 16.12 19.15 -10.48
CA GLN A 660 16.83 18.54 -11.60
C GLN A 660 17.16 17.08 -11.25
N LEU A 661 16.95 16.16 -12.19
CA LEU A 661 17.23 14.72 -12.01
C LEU A 661 18.55 14.36 -12.70
N GLU A 662 19.49 13.83 -11.93
CA GLU A 662 20.80 13.34 -12.40
C GLU A 662 20.82 11.80 -12.46
N GLU A 663 22.01 11.23 -12.69
CA GLU A 663 22.20 9.77 -12.69
C GLU A 663 22.08 9.16 -11.27
N SER A 664 21.90 7.85 -11.18
CA SER A 664 21.81 7.10 -9.89
C SER A 664 20.70 7.58 -8.94
N ASN A 665 19.60 8.16 -9.47
CA ASN A 665 18.51 8.79 -8.70
C ASN A 665 18.98 9.94 -7.78
N MET A 666 20.10 10.58 -8.09
CA MET A 666 20.47 11.85 -7.49
C MET A 666 19.49 12.94 -7.98
N CYS A 667 18.86 13.64 -7.05
CA CYS A 667 18.03 14.81 -7.36
C CYS A 667 18.71 16.06 -6.82
N CYS A 668 18.82 17.11 -7.61
CA CYS A 668 19.23 18.44 -7.17
C CYS A 668 17.99 19.30 -6.94
N LEU A 669 17.91 19.99 -5.80
CA LEU A 669 16.94 21.05 -5.56
C LEU A 669 17.69 22.38 -5.40
N THR A 670 17.31 23.39 -6.19
CA THR A 670 17.75 24.77 -6.04
C THR A 670 16.58 25.62 -5.54
N THR A 671 16.78 26.36 -4.44
CA THR A 671 15.74 27.20 -3.81
C THR A 671 16.32 28.53 -3.32
N ASP A 672 15.45 29.49 -2.98
CA ASP A 672 15.85 30.82 -2.52
C ASP A 672 16.30 30.82 -1.05
N ALA A 673 17.13 31.78 -0.64
CA ALA A 673 17.64 31.86 0.74
C ALA A 673 16.60 31.68 1.88
N PRO A 674 15.38 32.25 1.83
CA PRO A 674 14.36 32.04 2.88
C PRO A 674 13.84 30.59 3.02
N LEU A 675 14.10 29.74 2.02
CA LEU A 675 13.70 28.34 1.94
C LEU A 675 14.87 27.38 2.24
N LYS A 676 16.07 27.88 2.57
CA LYS A 676 17.09 27.10 3.27
C LYS A 676 16.77 27.01 4.77
N ARG A 677 17.05 25.86 5.37
CA ARG A 677 17.04 25.63 6.81
C ARG A 677 18.23 24.78 7.24
N ASP A 678 18.57 24.88 8.51
CA ASP A 678 19.67 24.16 9.14
C ASP A 678 19.04 23.20 10.15
N PHE A 679 19.45 21.92 10.14
CA PHE A 679 18.90 20.95 11.09
C PHE A 679 19.22 21.38 12.53
N SER A 680 18.23 21.27 13.43
CA SER A 680 18.41 21.54 14.86
C SER A 680 19.42 20.59 15.51
N PRO A 681 19.99 20.92 16.69
CA PRO A 681 20.80 19.97 17.46
C PRO A 681 20.09 18.65 17.72
N GLU A 682 18.77 18.69 17.94
CA GLU A 682 17.90 17.54 18.17
C GLU A 682 17.73 16.68 16.90
N GLU A 683 17.43 17.30 15.76
CA GLU A 683 17.38 16.61 14.46
C GLU A 683 18.73 15.99 14.08
N LYS A 684 19.84 16.69 14.35
CA LYS A 684 21.20 16.18 14.14
C LYS A 684 21.53 15.01 15.06
N ALA A 685 21.04 15.01 16.31
CA ALA A 685 21.17 13.87 17.21
C ALA A 685 20.37 12.65 16.74
N ILE A 686 19.17 12.86 16.18
CA ILE A 686 18.33 11.81 15.59
C ILE A 686 19.00 11.21 14.34
N LEU A 687 19.56 12.04 13.45
CA LEU A 687 20.31 11.58 12.28
C LEU A 687 21.60 10.82 12.68
N ALA A 688 22.30 11.27 13.71
CA ALA A 688 23.45 10.54 14.26
C ALA A 688 23.04 9.19 14.88
N MET A 689 21.89 9.11 15.56
CA MET A 689 21.31 7.88 16.10
C MET A 689 20.99 6.86 14.98
N MET A 690 20.36 7.32 13.89
CA MET A 690 20.09 6.50 12.70
C MET A 690 21.37 5.96 12.06
N ILE A 691 22.36 6.83 11.86
CA ILE A 691 23.65 6.47 11.26
C ILE A 691 24.44 5.50 12.16
N GLN A 692 24.34 5.63 13.49
CA GLN A 692 24.96 4.67 14.40
C GLN A 692 24.26 3.31 14.32
N GLN A 693 22.92 3.27 14.40
CA GLN A 693 22.17 2.02 14.29
C GLN A 693 22.46 1.29 12.95
N ALA A 694 22.61 2.02 11.85
CA ALA A 694 22.98 1.45 10.55
C ALA A 694 24.38 0.78 10.58
N LYS A 695 25.35 1.38 11.28
CA LYS A 695 26.68 0.78 11.47
C LYS A 695 26.65 -0.43 12.38
N ASP A 696 25.81 -0.40 13.42
CA ASP A 696 25.65 -1.50 14.37
C ASP A 696 25.12 -2.77 13.67
N VAL A 697 24.25 -2.62 12.66
CA VAL A 697 23.79 -3.71 11.77
C VAL A 697 24.65 -3.92 10.52
N GLY A 698 25.88 -3.40 10.51
CA GLY A 698 26.89 -3.70 9.51
C GLY A 698 26.75 -2.99 8.14
N VAL A 699 25.92 -1.94 8.02
CA VAL A 699 25.82 -1.16 6.77
C VAL A 699 27.13 -0.39 6.53
N PRO A 700 27.82 -0.59 5.39
CA PRO A 700 29.04 0.14 5.07
C PRO A 700 28.73 1.59 4.66
N GLY A 701 29.47 2.54 5.24
CA GLY A 701 29.41 3.98 4.94
C GLY A 701 30.48 4.78 5.66
#